data_AF-A0A9P4MW59-F1
#
_entry.id   AF-A0A9P4MW59-F1
#
_cell.length_a   1.000
_cell.length_b   1.000
_cell.length_c   1.000
_cell.angle_alpha   90.00
_cell.angle_beta   90.00
_cell.angle_gamma   90.00
#
_symmetry.space_group_name_H-M   'P 1'
#
loop_
_entity.id
_entity.type
_entity.pdbx_description
1 polymer ?
#
loop_
_entity_poly.entity_id
_entity_poly.type
_entity_poly.pdbx_seq_one_letter_code
_entity_poly.pdbx_strand_id
1 'polypeptide(L)'
;MAATNANTAQLEIEFRNFLRTRQQPGHSAEGSCPFIPYHVLRDYLDGGRLQEVLSAYGQRDSAGTIQRKYLRVFAVLILIKKVEWIGYFLQQVHSDDSYLPFYPLEHPPYFLSPERIDFFEEFYKTQWQFCALKFEKEEMFSNRDYEPKQILPIIEKEPLKTGASCTTYKITLHDDYNLLFAKDDNRTHKPKVFVLKTYSIEFPQAKRYYHNEVDAFKNLMEPKKVEQNIVTFYGSWRQDTTYNVLLEYADQGTLLDYFERNEPPEEAEDIIKFWSAILDLVKGLQRIHELELFTDGPRVLQGIHQDVKPSNILVCSGNQNSPYDVVFKLADMGLSHFTAVMKGEDAESIDGYGTAMYSAPECCRADTFRERSDLRVKPLIDIWSLECVLSEVAVWTVFGNRRLLKYRDLRAAETDQIPQLKAAGYSGCFHNGRQVLQAVFAMHKKLRANHRNSDYIIEPILMMVENMLVSHRTRWTALQVYDFWQQILEKAKEQQQYPGVFQTIPYPVAPRIPPPELPPEMEDGDTMRTGISLVKEIQEESPSEIISLSPITPKNSGRRQSTPHRSCDQQGSSNPHGPNSVIERAYNMPPLRAKKQWPNALIQSVHVWMQAKKENKPFHLPGEDYARRLNGRDHVFLIDDSASMKDHWLDVVWVFQALGYLVKATDPDGIDILLANSLTWHHHKHTTELKDRLLRVTPRGRCNMKEALAAVLKKYGPETDKTLEKPRHRSRFSISLPLSPKLPAEKRGLSIYVLTDGVWQDGPRPVCGVEEPIELVVSKLKDNGLLDFVVGVQFIQFGDDKIGTERLELLDSGLKEEFGIDMDIVDTTHSTGNVWKMLLGAIDRHWDDDKTPPPSPTPTKRQSYQPLDHNVNRNTFHFRNGDRYG
;
A
#
# COMPACT_ATOMS: atom_id res chain seq x y z
N MET A 1 -29.01 27.98 -46.49
CA MET A 1 -28.99 26.50 -46.50
C MET A 1 -27.82 25.98 -47.34
N ALA A 2 -27.90 25.84 -48.67
CA ALA A 2 -26.81 25.23 -49.47
C ALA A 2 -25.41 25.86 -49.24
N ALA A 3 -25.29 27.19 -49.36
CA ALA A 3 -24.02 27.89 -49.10
C ALA A 3 -23.57 27.82 -47.61
N THR A 4 -24.53 27.77 -46.68
CA THR A 4 -24.28 27.66 -45.24
C THR A 4 -23.69 26.29 -44.90
N ASN A 5 -24.26 25.21 -45.47
CA ASN A 5 -23.81 23.83 -45.28
C ASN A 5 -22.45 23.55 -45.94
N ALA A 6 -22.11 24.26 -47.02
CA ALA A 6 -20.79 24.17 -47.64
C ALA A 6 -19.70 24.78 -46.76
N ASN A 7 -19.99 25.89 -46.09
CA ASN A 7 -19.05 26.58 -45.20
C ASN A 7 -18.74 25.76 -43.93
N THR A 8 -19.77 25.20 -43.28
CA THR A 8 -19.56 24.34 -42.11
C THR A 8 -18.78 23.08 -42.45
N ALA A 9 -19.08 22.42 -43.57
CA ALA A 9 -18.35 21.24 -44.04
C ALA A 9 -16.86 21.54 -44.30
N GLN A 10 -16.52 22.72 -44.83
CA GLN A 10 -15.14 23.13 -45.04
C GLN A 10 -14.38 23.30 -43.71
N LEU A 11 -14.98 23.98 -42.73
CA LEU A 11 -14.38 24.17 -41.39
C LEU A 11 -14.18 22.83 -40.65
N GLU A 12 -15.11 21.89 -40.78
CA GLU A 12 -14.98 20.53 -40.24
C GLU A 12 -13.80 19.76 -40.88
N ILE A 13 -13.60 19.89 -42.19
CA ILE A 13 -12.49 19.27 -42.92
C ILE A 13 -11.15 19.89 -42.50
N GLU A 14 -11.08 21.22 -42.42
CA GLU A 14 -9.90 21.93 -41.94
C GLU A 14 -9.52 21.53 -40.51
N PHE A 15 -10.50 21.43 -39.61
CA PHE A 15 -10.23 20.99 -38.24
C PHE A 15 -9.75 19.54 -38.18
N ARG A 16 -10.39 18.62 -38.91
CA ARG A 16 -9.95 17.20 -38.97
C ARG A 16 -8.55 17.05 -39.56
N ASN A 17 -8.18 17.87 -40.55
CA ASN A 17 -6.82 17.91 -41.10
C ASN A 17 -5.82 18.48 -40.09
N PHE A 18 -6.17 19.56 -39.39
CA PHE A 18 -5.37 20.12 -38.31
C PHE A 18 -5.04 19.06 -37.24
N LEU A 19 -6.05 18.36 -36.70
CA LEU A 19 -5.83 17.35 -35.66
C LEU A 19 -4.90 16.22 -36.15
N ARG A 20 -5.12 15.69 -37.36
CA ARG A 20 -4.25 14.66 -37.97
C ARG A 20 -2.79 15.08 -38.06
N THR A 21 -2.52 16.35 -38.31
CA THR A 21 -1.14 16.88 -38.42
C THR A 21 -0.50 17.29 -37.10
N ARG A 22 -1.28 17.37 -36.00
CA ARG A 22 -0.83 17.91 -34.70
C ARG A 22 -0.97 16.95 -33.53
N GLN A 23 -1.61 15.80 -33.74
CA GLN A 23 -1.70 14.73 -32.75
C GLN A 23 -0.33 14.28 -32.24
N GLN A 24 -0.26 14.01 -30.95
CA GLN A 24 0.89 13.41 -30.27
C GLN A 24 0.63 11.92 -30.01
N PRO A 25 1.66 11.07 -30.00
CA PRO A 25 1.52 9.68 -29.58
C PRO A 25 1.10 9.59 -28.11
N GLY A 26 0.28 8.58 -27.81
CA GLY A 26 -0.20 8.26 -26.48
C GLY A 26 -0.51 6.77 -26.36
N HIS A 27 -0.83 6.33 -25.15
CA HIS A 27 -1.06 4.93 -24.83
C HIS A 27 -2.26 4.75 -23.90
N SER A 28 -3.05 3.69 -24.09
CA SER A 28 -4.11 3.26 -23.17
C SER A 28 -4.07 1.73 -23.04
N ALA A 29 -5.01 1.12 -22.31
CA ALA A 29 -5.11 -0.35 -22.27
C ALA A 29 -5.51 -0.94 -23.63
N GLU A 30 -6.21 -0.16 -24.47
CA GLU A 30 -6.58 -0.56 -25.84
C GLU A 30 -5.40 -0.47 -26.84
N GLY A 31 -4.22 0.02 -26.41
CA GLY A 31 -2.99 0.07 -27.21
C GLY A 31 -2.47 1.51 -27.43
N SER A 32 -1.81 1.74 -28.57
CA SER A 32 -1.37 3.09 -28.94
C SER A 32 -2.55 3.92 -29.44
N CYS A 33 -2.77 5.07 -28.82
CA CYS A 33 -3.87 5.98 -29.13
C CYS A 33 -3.36 7.43 -29.13
N PRO A 34 -3.51 8.17 -30.24
CA PRO A 34 -3.03 9.55 -30.33
C PRO A 34 -3.96 10.51 -29.56
N PHE A 35 -3.40 11.62 -29.08
CA PHE A 35 -4.14 12.69 -28.42
C PHE A 35 -3.69 14.08 -28.89
N ILE A 36 -4.45 15.11 -28.52
CA ILE A 36 -4.21 16.51 -28.88
C ILE A 36 -3.90 17.29 -27.59
N PRO A 37 -2.67 17.82 -27.42
CA PRO A 37 -2.32 18.63 -26.26
C PRO A 37 -3.21 19.86 -26.13
N TYR A 38 -3.54 20.24 -24.89
CA TYR A 38 -4.44 21.37 -24.64
C TYR A 38 -3.90 22.70 -25.20
N HIS A 39 -2.58 22.95 -25.14
CA HIS A 39 -2.01 24.17 -25.73
C HIS A 39 -2.18 24.21 -27.26
N VAL A 40 -1.91 23.09 -27.95
CA VAL A 40 -2.11 22.94 -29.39
C VAL A 40 -3.55 23.26 -29.79
N LEU A 41 -4.52 22.75 -29.03
CA LEU A 41 -5.94 23.02 -29.29
C LEU A 41 -6.28 24.51 -29.07
N ARG A 42 -5.79 25.10 -27.98
CA ARG A 42 -6.01 26.52 -27.62
C ARG A 42 -5.45 27.49 -28.64
N ASP A 43 -4.29 27.15 -29.22
CA ASP A 43 -3.59 28.02 -30.16
C ASP A 43 -4.20 27.97 -31.57
N TYR A 44 -4.95 26.91 -31.91
CA TYR A 44 -5.75 26.82 -33.14
C TYR A 44 -7.19 27.35 -32.95
N LEU A 45 -7.87 26.97 -31.87
CA LEU A 45 -9.19 27.50 -31.50
C LEU A 45 -9.03 28.81 -30.73
N ASP A 46 -8.40 29.80 -31.37
CA ASP A 46 -8.30 31.15 -30.84
C ASP A 46 -9.65 31.88 -30.87
N GLY A 47 -9.72 33.09 -30.29
CA GLY A 47 -10.96 33.86 -30.23
C GLY A 47 -11.56 34.21 -31.61
N GLY A 48 -10.73 34.36 -32.64
CA GLY A 48 -11.16 34.63 -34.02
C GLY A 48 -11.72 33.37 -34.68
N ARG A 49 -11.00 32.25 -34.59
CA ARG A 49 -11.41 30.95 -35.14
C ARG A 49 -12.66 30.40 -34.46
N LEU A 50 -12.80 30.58 -33.14
CA LEU A 50 -14.03 30.27 -32.42
C LEU A 50 -15.21 31.11 -32.93
N GLN A 51 -15.02 32.42 -33.14
CA GLN A 51 -16.08 33.29 -33.66
C GLN A 51 -16.49 32.93 -35.10
N GLU A 52 -15.53 32.55 -35.94
CA GLU A 52 -15.76 32.06 -37.30
C GLU A 52 -16.63 30.79 -37.31
N VAL A 53 -16.24 29.77 -36.53
CA VAL A 53 -16.99 28.51 -36.40
C VAL A 53 -18.39 28.76 -35.85
N LEU A 54 -18.53 29.50 -34.75
CA LEU A 54 -19.86 29.83 -34.18
C LEU A 54 -20.76 30.53 -35.21
N SER A 55 -20.22 31.49 -35.96
CA SER A 55 -20.96 32.23 -36.99
C SER A 55 -21.41 31.32 -38.14
N ALA A 56 -20.58 30.35 -38.55
CA ALA A 56 -20.92 29.39 -39.60
C ALA A 56 -22.09 28.47 -39.22
N TYR A 57 -22.19 28.07 -37.94
CA TYR A 57 -23.32 27.30 -37.40
C TYR A 57 -24.47 28.18 -36.86
N GLY A 58 -24.44 29.50 -37.11
CA GLY A 58 -25.48 30.44 -36.68
C GLY A 58 -25.60 30.66 -35.17
N GLN A 59 -24.60 30.20 -34.39
CA GLN A 59 -24.57 30.33 -32.94
C GLN A 59 -24.14 31.73 -32.51
N ARG A 60 -24.61 32.19 -31.35
CA ARG A 60 -24.32 33.53 -30.79
C ARG A 60 -23.64 33.48 -29.43
N ASP A 61 -23.16 32.31 -29.04
CA ASP A 61 -22.51 32.06 -27.76
C ASP A 61 -21.18 32.82 -27.62
N SER A 62 -20.75 33.03 -26.38
CA SER A 62 -19.53 33.78 -26.09
C SER A 62 -18.29 32.95 -26.41
N ALA A 63 -17.62 33.27 -27.52
CA ALA A 63 -16.32 32.70 -27.90
C ALA A 63 -15.30 32.77 -26.74
N GLY A 64 -15.25 33.89 -26.00
CA GLY A 64 -14.37 34.04 -24.83
C GLY A 64 -14.75 33.19 -23.62
N THR A 65 -16.02 32.79 -23.46
CA THR A 65 -16.41 31.79 -22.44
C THR A 65 -16.02 30.39 -22.88
N ILE A 66 -16.27 30.05 -24.15
CA ILE A 66 -15.88 28.75 -24.73
C ILE A 66 -14.37 28.55 -24.64
N GLN A 67 -13.56 29.54 -25.06
CA GLN A 67 -12.10 29.47 -25.03
C GLN A 67 -11.52 29.20 -23.63
N ARG A 68 -12.16 29.71 -22.57
CA ARG A 68 -11.68 29.58 -21.18
C ARG A 68 -12.17 28.32 -20.46
N LYS A 69 -13.30 27.75 -20.87
CA LYS A 69 -14.00 26.71 -20.09
C LYS A 69 -14.48 25.50 -20.88
N TYR A 70 -14.78 25.63 -22.16
CA TYR A 70 -15.44 24.57 -22.96
C TYR A 70 -14.64 24.26 -24.22
N LEU A 71 -13.33 24.48 -24.23
CA LEU A 71 -12.49 24.40 -25.43
C LEU A 71 -12.45 22.96 -25.97
N ARG A 72 -12.27 21.98 -25.08
CA ARG A 72 -12.26 20.54 -25.43
C ARG A 72 -13.67 20.04 -25.71
N VAL A 73 -14.67 20.46 -24.93
CA VAL A 73 -16.09 20.16 -25.23
C VAL A 73 -16.45 20.65 -26.63
N PHE A 74 -16.12 21.88 -26.98
CA PHE A 74 -16.37 22.47 -28.30
C PHE A 74 -15.62 21.75 -29.42
N ALA A 75 -14.38 21.35 -29.19
CA ALA A 75 -13.61 20.53 -30.13
C ALA A 75 -14.30 19.19 -30.44
N VAL A 76 -14.87 18.51 -29.43
CA VAL A 76 -15.69 17.30 -29.65
C VAL A 76 -16.92 17.63 -30.48
N LEU A 77 -17.65 18.71 -30.15
CA LEU A 77 -18.85 19.14 -30.89
C LEU A 77 -18.58 19.45 -32.37
N ILE A 78 -17.42 20.02 -32.72
CA ILE A 78 -17.02 20.21 -34.13
C ILE A 78 -16.83 18.85 -34.81
N LEU A 79 -16.17 17.89 -34.16
CA LEU A 79 -15.87 16.58 -34.77
C LEU A 79 -17.13 15.75 -35.06
N ILE A 80 -18.08 15.74 -34.13
CA ILE A 80 -19.37 15.02 -34.27
C ILE A 80 -20.42 15.83 -35.04
N LYS A 81 -20.08 17.05 -35.51
CA LYS A 81 -20.96 17.95 -36.29
C LYS A 81 -22.22 18.41 -35.52
N LYS A 82 -22.03 18.79 -34.25
CA LYS A 82 -23.09 19.18 -33.30
C LYS A 82 -22.77 20.48 -32.58
N VAL A 83 -22.14 21.43 -33.26
CA VAL A 83 -21.71 22.73 -32.69
C VAL A 83 -22.88 23.49 -32.05
N GLU A 84 -24.09 23.34 -32.58
CA GLU A 84 -25.34 23.90 -32.03
C GLU A 84 -25.69 23.41 -30.61
N TRP A 85 -25.03 22.36 -30.11
CA TRP A 85 -25.24 21.85 -28.76
C TRP A 85 -24.45 22.61 -27.69
N ILE A 86 -23.52 23.50 -28.06
CA ILE A 86 -22.70 24.26 -27.10
C ILE A 86 -23.57 25.09 -26.15
N GLY A 87 -24.70 25.63 -26.65
CA GLY A 87 -25.68 26.35 -25.83
C GLY A 87 -26.29 25.50 -24.71
N TYR A 88 -26.40 24.18 -24.87
CA TYR A 88 -26.84 23.30 -23.77
C TYR A 88 -25.75 23.17 -22.70
N PHE A 89 -24.49 22.92 -23.07
CA PHE A 89 -23.38 22.86 -22.11
C PHE A 89 -23.23 24.19 -21.34
N LEU A 90 -23.36 25.34 -22.02
CA LEU A 90 -23.31 26.65 -21.37
C LEU A 90 -24.44 26.90 -20.36
N GLN A 91 -25.54 26.17 -20.44
CA GLN A 91 -26.68 26.25 -19.50
C GLN A 91 -26.58 25.23 -18.35
N GLN A 92 -25.78 24.17 -18.48
CA GLN A 92 -25.69 23.11 -17.48
C GLN A 92 -24.51 23.28 -16.52
N VAL A 93 -24.79 23.15 -15.22
CA VAL A 93 -23.77 23.04 -14.18
C VAL A 93 -22.97 21.74 -14.37
N HIS A 94 -21.66 21.75 -14.06
CA HIS A 94 -20.76 20.59 -14.17
C HIS A 94 -20.64 19.97 -15.57
N SER A 95 -20.64 20.82 -16.61
CA SER A 95 -20.54 20.39 -18.01
C SER A 95 -19.39 21.06 -18.79
N ASP A 96 -18.49 21.75 -18.08
CA ASP A 96 -17.31 22.37 -18.68
C ASP A 96 -16.11 21.41 -18.75
N ASP A 97 -15.02 21.83 -19.40
CA ASP A 97 -13.79 21.04 -19.61
C ASP A 97 -13.21 20.44 -18.32
N SER A 98 -13.50 20.99 -17.14
CA SER A 98 -13.02 20.44 -15.85
C SER A 98 -13.75 19.14 -15.42
N TYR A 99 -14.86 18.80 -16.09
CA TYR A 99 -15.65 17.59 -15.87
C TYR A 99 -15.48 16.54 -16.98
N LEU A 100 -14.58 16.80 -17.95
CA LEU A 100 -14.18 15.79 -18.94
C LEU A 100 -13.21 14.77 -18.33
N PRO A 101 -13.32 13.47 -18.67
CA PRO A 101 -14.30 12.88 -19.59
C PRO A 101 -15.69 12.64 -18.96
N PHE A 102 -16.76 12.79 -19.75
CA PHE A 102 -18.11 12.44 -19.34
C PHE A 102 -18.38 10.94 -19.54
N TYR A 103 -18.89 10.25 -18.51
CA TYR A 103 -19.21 8.81 -18.57
C TYR A 103 -20.71 8.54 -18.67
N PRO A 104 -21.16 7.47 -19.37
CA PRO A 104 -22.59 7.14 -19.54
C PRO A 104 -23.38 6.88 -18.24
N LEU A 105 -22.71 6.65 -17.11
CA LEU A 105 -23.35 6.28 -15.84
C LEU A 105 -23.07 7.25 -14.68
N GLU A 106 -22.19 8.25 -14.87
CA GLU A 106 -21.70 9.10 -13.77
C GLU A 106 -22.01 10.60 -13.95
N HIS A 107 -22.22 11.09 -15.18
CA HIS A 107 -22.38 12.52 -15.52
C HIS A 107 -23.64 12.77 -16.40
N PRO A 108 -24.19 14.00 -16.47
CA PRO A 108 -25.60 14.28 -16.12
C PRO A 108 -26.69 13.43 -16.81
N PRO A 109 -27.75 13.00 -16.09
CA PRO A 109 -28.80 12.11 -16.60
C PRO A 109 -29.60 12.68 -17.79
N TYR A 110 -29.48 13.98 -18.07
CA TYR A 110 -30.13 14.65 -19.21
C TYR A 110 -29.56 14.25 -20.59
N PHE A 111 -28.36 13.67 -20.65
CA PHE A 111 -27.82 13.11 -21.91
C PHE A 111 -28.38 11.71 -22.23
N LEU A 112 -28.95 11.02 -21.24
CA LEU A 112 -29.47 9.66 -21.36
C LEU A 112 -30.96 9.60 -21.72
N SER A 113 -31.56 10.70 -22.16
CA SER A 113 -32.91 10.62 -22.74
C SER A 113 -32.85 9.82 -24.06
N PRO A 114 -33.88 9.03 -24.41
CA PRO A 114 -33.86 8.18 -25.61
C PRO A 114 -33.59 8.94 -26.92
N GLU A 115 -33.91 10.23 -26.95
CA GLU A 115 -33.71 11.15 -28.08
C GLU A 115 -32.25 11.64 -28.23
N ARG A 116 -31.40 11.39 -27.23
CA ARG A 116 -30.04 11.96 -27.10
C ARG A 116 -28.94 10.93 -26.92
N ILE A 117 -29.30 9.64 -26.81
CA ILE A 117 -28.36 8.54 -26.57
C ILE A 117 -27.32 8.42 -27.69
N ASP A 118 -27.73 8.51 -28.97
CA ASP A 118 -26.82 8.46 -30.12
C ASP A 118 -25.79 9.61 -30.11
N PHE A 119 -26.24 10.82 -29.77
CA PHE A 119 -25.37 11.98 -29.60
C PHE A 119 -24.34 11.74 -28.50
N PHE A 120 -24.78 11.23 -27.35
CA PHE A 120 -23.90 11.01 -26.20
C PHE A 120 -22.91 9.88 -26.48
N GLU A 121 -23.32 8.81 -27.17
CA GLU A 121 -22.40 7.76 -27.62
C GLU A 121 -21.31 8.31 -28.56
N GLU A 122 -21.67 9.16 -29.53
CA GLU A 122 -20.69 9.76 -30.45
C GLU A 122 -19.74 10.71 -29.71
N PHE A 123 -20.26 11.53 -28.78
CA PHE A 123 -19.46 12.40 -27.91
C PHE A 123 -18.51 11.57 -27.03
N TYR A 124 -19.01 10.54 -26.34
CA TYR A 124 -18.25 9.67 -25.44
C TYR A 124 -17.12 8.94 -26.18
N LYS A 125 -17.36 8.47 -27.41
CA LYS A 125 -16.32 7.85 -28.26
C LYS A 125 -15.28 8.88 -28.70
N THR A 126 -15.69 10.11 -28.98
CA THR A 126 -14.84 11.16 -29.57
C THR A 126 -13.98 11.92 -28.55
N GLN A 127 -14.44 12.09 -27.31
CA GLN A 127 -13.77 12.95 -26.31
C GLN A 127 -12.34 12.54 -25.95
N TRP A 128 -12.02 11.24 -25.99
CA TRP A 128 -10.77 10.69 -25.43
C TRP A 128 -9.51 11.33 -26.00
N GLN A 129 -9.51 11.70 -27.30
CA GLN A 129 -8.39 12.39 -27.94
C GLN A 129 -8.05 13.77 -27.33
N PHE A 130 -8.92 14.34 -26.50
CA PHE A 130 -8.71 15.60 -25.77
C PHE A 130 -8.61 15.39 -24.24
N CYS A 131 -8.69 14.14 -23.78
CA CYS A 131 -8.77 13.76 -22.36
C CYS A 131 -7.55 12.97 -21.90
N ALA A 132 -6.34 13.33 -22.36
CA ALA A 132 -5.11 12.74 -21.84
C ALA A 132 -4.92 13.03 -20.34
N LEU A 133 -4.46 12.02 -19.60
CA LEU A 133 -4.31 12.03 -18.15
C LEU A 133 -3.19 12.98 -17.74
N LYS A 134 -3.44 13.82 -16.74
CA LYS A 134 -2.39 14.60 -16.08
C LYS A 134 -1.75 13.76 -14.99
N PHE A 135 -0.44 13.64 -15.01
CA PHE A 135 0.33 12.93 -14.00
C PHE A 135 0.59 13.88 -12.83
N GLU A 136 -0.45 14.22 -12.08
CA GLU A 136 -0.38 15.05 -10.87
C GLU A 136 0.10 14.22 -9.68
N LYS A 137 1.01 14.75 -8.86
CA LYS A 137 1.70 13.97 -7.82
C LYS A 137 0.72 13.30 -6.84
N GLU A 138 -0.21 14.05 -6.28
CA GLU A 138 -1.19 13.57 -5.29
C GLU A 138 -2.13 12.51 -5.89
N GLU A 139 -2.50 12.67 -7.15
CA GLU A 139 -3.34 11.74 -7.91
C GLU A 139 -2.60 10.42 -8.18
N MET A 140 -1.34 10.47 -8.62
CA MET A 140 -0.52 9.30 -8.90
C MET A 140 -0.17 8.50 -7.63
N PHE A 141 -0.01 9.16 -6.47
CA PHE A 141 0.18 8.47 -5.19
C PHE A 141 -1.10 7.79 -4.66
N SER A 142 -2.28 8.20 -5.16
CA SER A 142 -3.58 7.70 -4.69
C SER A 142 -3.93 6.28 -5.16
N ASN A 143 -3.17 5.67 -6.07
CA ASN A 143 -3.41 4.31 -6.60
C ASN A 143 -4.82 4.12 -7.20
N ARG A 144 -5.18 4.94 -8.20
CA ARG A 144 -6.52 4.93 -8.79
C ARG A 144 -6.71 3.85 -9.86
N ASP A 145 -7.97 3.46 -10.06
CA ASP A 145 -8.43 2.68 -11.21
C ASP A 145 -8.84 3.65 -12.34
N TYR A 146 -8.24 3.52 -13.53
CA TYR A 146 -8.60 4.28 -14.73
C TYR A 146 -9.34 3.43 -15.77
N GLU A 147 -10.28 4.03 -16.51
CA GLU A 147 -11.01 3.36 -17.59
C GLU A 147 -10.02 2.90 -18.71
N PRO A 148 -10.27 1.77 -19.41
CA PRO A 148 -9.35 1.27 -20.45
C PRO A 148 -9.01 2.28 -21.55
N LYS A 149 -9.89 3.26 -21.81
CA LYS A 149 -9.73 4.34 -22.81
C LYS A 149 -8.97 5.56 -22.32
N GLN A 150 -8.68 5.67 -21.02
CA GLN A 150 -7.95 6.80 -20.48
C GLN A 150 -6.57 6.88 -21.13
N ILE A 151 -6.35 7.91 -21.95
CA ILE A 151 -5.07 8.09 -22.64
C ILE A 151 -4.03 8.55 -21.61
N LEU A 152 -2.94 7.81 -21.52
CA LEU A 152 -1.71 8.17 -20.83
C LEU A 152 -0.83 8.97 -21.81
N PRO A 153 -0.27 10.12 -21.38
CA PRO A 153 0.54 11.03 -22.21
C PRO A 153 1.98 10.51 -22.41
N ILE A 154 2.11 9.19 -22.63
CA ILE A 154 3.37 8.49 -22.87
C ILE A 154 3.66 8.62 -24.37
N ILE A 155 4.60 9.50 -24.71
CA ILE A 155 4.97 9.81 -26.11
C ILE A 155 5.98 8.81 -26.69
N GLU A 156 6.78 8.18 -25.83
CA GLU A 156 7.72 7.10 -26.19
C GLU A 156 7.59 5.98 -25.15
N LYS A 157 7.63 4.72 -25.61
CA LYS A 157 7.57 3.53 -24.75
C LYS A 157 8.42 2.41 -25.35
N GLU A 158 9.52 2.08 -24.68
CA GLU A 158 10.43 1.00 -25.08
C GLU A 158 10.51 -0.07 -23.98
N PRO A 159 10.46 -1.38 -24.31
CA PRO A 159 10.64 -2.43 -23.33
C PRO A 159 12.11 -2.51 -22.88
N LEU A 160 12.35 -2.44 -21.57
CA LEU A 160 13.68 -2.67 -20.96
C LEU A 160 13.90 -4.13 -20.58
N LYS A 161 12.89 -4.75 -19.97
CA LYS A 161 12.99 -6.11 -19.40
C LYS A 161 11.62 -6.76 -19.30
N THR A 162 11.48 -7.99 -19.76
CA THR A 162 10.31 -8.83 -19.53
C THR A 162 10.65 -9.89 -18.50
N GLY A 163 10.00 -9.83 -17.33
CA GLY A 163 10.09 -10.82 -16.26
C GLY A 163 8.89 -11.77 -16.25
N ALA A 164 8.92 -12.76 -15.35
CA ALA A 164 7.87 -13.77 -15.23
C ALA A 164 6.54 -13.26 -14.64
N SER A 165 6.52 -12.04 -14.08
CA SER A 165 5.35 -11.44 -13.41
C SER A 165 5.11 -9.97 -13.80
N CYS A 166 6.06 -9.33 -14.49
CA CYS A 166 6.06 -7.90 -14.78
C CYS A 166 6.88 -7.61 -16.04
N THR A 167 6.44 -6.65 -16.87
CA THR A 167 7.25 -6.06 -17.92
C THR A 167 7.63 -4.63 -17.55
N THR A 168 8.92 -4.32 -17.62
CA THR A 168 9.48 -3.00 -17.35
C THR A 168 9.74 -2.27 -18.67
N TYR A 169 9.26 -1.04 -18.76
CA TYR A 169 9.44 -0.14 -19.90
C TYR A 169 10.20 1.12 -19.47
N LYS A 170 11.01 1.69 -20.37
CA LYS A 170 11.39 3.10 -20.30
C LYS A 170 10.33 3.88 -21.08
N ILE A 171 9.87 4.97 -20.49
CA ILE A 171 8.85 5.84 -21.06
C ILE A 171 9.26 7.30 -21.01
N THR A 172 8.83 8.07 -22.00
CA THR A 172 8.93 9.52 -22.01
C THR A 172 7.53 10.11 -21.88
N LEU A 173 7.31 11.00 -20.90
CA LEU A 173 6.05 11.70 -20.69
C LEU A 173 6.02 13.05 -21.43
N HIS A 174 4.85 13.44 -21.95
CA HIS A 174 4.63 14.77 -22.53
C HIS A 174 4.72 15.87 -21.45
N ASP A 175 5.49 16.93 -21.72
CA ASP A 175 5.78 18.02 -20.77
C ASP A 175 4.53 18.62 -20.09
N ASP A 176 3.55 19.10 -20.87
CA ASP A 176 2.28 19.68 -20.36
C ASP A 176 1.52 18.81 -19.35
N TYR A 177 1.71 17.49 -19.38
CA TYR A 177 0.99 16.53 -18.55
C TYR A 177 1.86 15.95 -17.43
N ASN A 178 3.16 16.28 -17.39
CA ASN A 178 4.12 15.87 -16.36
C ASN A 178 4.06 16.81 -15.16
N LEU A 179 3.04 16.62 -14.31
CA LEU A 179 2.75 17.44 -13.13
C LEU A 179 3.20 16.77 -11.80
N LEU A 180 4.18 15.86 -11.89
CA LEU A 180 4.74 15.09 -10.77
C LEU A 180 5.59 15.94 -9.82
N PHE A 181 5.93 17.16 -10.24
CA PHE A 181 6.90 18.05 -9.61
C PHE A 181 6.27 19.39 -9.26
N ALA A 182 6.47 19.84 -8.03
CA ALA A 182 5.87 21.06 -7.50
C ALA A 182 6.22 22.32 -8.34
N LYS A 183 5.43 23.38 -8.21
CA LYS A 183 5.59 24.62 -9.02
C LYS A 183 6.79 25.46 -8.60
N ASP A 184 7.21 25.30 -7.36
CA ASP A 184 8.36 25.90 -6.66
C ASP A 184 9.61 25.00 -6.68
N ASP A 185 9.56 23.88 -7.41
CA ASP A 185 10.71 23.01 -7.64
C ASP A 185 11.74 23.69 -8.56
N ASN A 186 12.77 24.29 -7.94
CA ASN A 186 13.84 25.06 -8.58
C ASN A 186 14.80 24.24 -9.47
N ARG A 187 14.55 22.95 -9.71
CA ARG A 187 15.35 22.16 -10.67
C ARG A 187 15.23 22.75 -12.07
N THR A 188 16.39 23.10 -12.64
CA THR A 188 16.48 23.72 -13.98
C THR A 188 15.92 22.83 -15.09
N HIS A 189 15.94 21.52 -14.90
CA HIS A 189 15.32 20.53 -15.78
C HIS A 189 14.56 19.50 -14.95
N LYS A 190 13.25 19.37 -15.21
CA LYS A 190 12.41 18.32 -14.62
C LYS A 190 12.58 17.01 -15.41
N PRO A 191 12.70 15.84 -14.76
CA PRO A 191 12.78 14.56 -15.45
C PRO A 191 11.60 14.32 -16.39
N LYS A 192 11.88 13.91 -17.63
CA LYS A 192 10.88 13.53 -18.65
C LYS A 192 10.81 12.03 -18.89
N VAL A 193 11.88 11.32 -18.54
CA VAL A 193 12.08 9.89 -18.76
C VAL A 193 11.88 9.16 -17.43
N PHE A 194 11.09 8.10 -17.45
CA PHE A 194 10.70 7.31 -16.29
C PHE A 194 10.73 5.82 -16.59
N VAL A 195 10.69 5.01 -15.54
CA VAL A 195 10.48 3.57 -15.63
C VAL A 195 9.01 3.25 -15.33
N LEU A 196 8.36 2.52 -16.21
CA LEU A 196 7.01 1.99 -16.03
C LEU A 196 7.10 0.47 -15.86
N LYS A 197 6.82 -0.03 -14.67
CA LYS A 197 6.59 -1.46 -14.42
C LYS A 197 5.11 -1.77 -14.63
N THR A 198 4.80 -2.72 -15.51
CA THR A 198 3.43 -3.18 -15.80
C THR A 198 3.26 -4.65 -15.45
N TYR A 199 2.35 -4.93 -14.52
CA TYR A 199 1.98 -6.22 -13.98
C TYR A 199 0.63 -6.66 -14.59
N SER A 200 0.61 -7.71 -15.42
CA SER A 200 -0.63 -8.26 -15.98
C SER A 200 -1.33 -9.17 -14.97
N ILE A 201 -2.67 -9.08 -14.86
CA ILE A 201 -3.46 -9.99 -14.01
C ILE A 201 -3.43 -11.45 -14.49
N GLU A 202 -2.98 -11.70 -15.73
CA GLU A 202 -2.81 -13.05 -16.28
C GLU A 202 -1.79 -13.88 -15.49
N PHE A 203 -0.88 -13.23 -14.77
CA PHE A 203 0.09 -13.88 -13.89
C PHE A 203 -0.44 -13.92 -12.44
N PRO A 204 -0.74 -15.09 -11.85
CA PRO A 204 -1.39 -15.18 -10.54
C PRO A 204 -0.65 -14.47 -9.39
N GLN A 205 0.67 -14.33 -9.50
CA GLN A 205 1.52 -13.69 -8.48
C GLN A 205 1.67 -12.18 -8.68
N ALA A 206 1.36 -11.64 -9.86
CA ALA A 206 1.61 -10.24 -10.21
C ALA A 206 0.81 -9.26 -9.34
N LYS A 207 -0.44 -9.59 -8.98
CA LYS A 207 -1.21 -8.80 -8.01
C LYS A 207 -0.48 -8.69 -6.67
N ARG A 208 0.06 -9.78 -6.13
CA ARG A 208 0.78 -9.78 -4.84
C ARG A 208 2.04 -8.93 -4.91
N TYR A 209 2.89 -9.13 -5.93
CA TYR A 209 4.12 -8.36 -6.10
C TYR A 209 3.86 -6.86 -6.29
N TYR A 210 2.79 -6.50 -7.01
CA TYR A 210 2.36 -5.12 -7.15
C TYR A 210 1.99 -4.47 -5.80
N HIS A 211 1.18 -5.14 -4.97
CA HIS A 211 0.76 -4.60 -3.67
C HIS A 211 1.98 -4.46 -2.73
N ASN A 212 2.83 -5.49 -2.65
CA ASN A 212 4.09 -5.42 -1.89
C ASN A 212 4.95 -4.21 -2.30
N GLU A 213 5.17 -4.01 -3.61
CA GLU A 213 6.00 -2.92 -4.12
C GLU A 213 5.39 -1.54 -3.85
N VAL A 214 4.07 -1.37 -4.08
CA VAL A 214 3.37 -0.10 -3.83
C VAL A 214 3.31 0.25 -2.34
N ASP A 215 3.00 -0.72 -1.47
CA ASP A 215 2.94 -0.49 -0.02
C ASP A 215 4.34 -0.18 0.55
N ALA A 216 5.38 -0.89 0.09
CA ALA A 216 6.77 -0.60 0.43
C ALA A 216 7.16 0.85 0.05
N PHE A 217 6.93 1.26 -1.19
CA PHE A 217 7.26 2.61 -1.63
C PHE A 217 6.45 3.70 -0.92
N LYS A 218 5.16 3.47 -0.65
CA LYS A 218 4.33 4.41 0.11
C LYS A 218 4.83 4.63 1.53
N ASN A 219 5.29 3.58 2.21
CA ASN A 219 5.90 3.69 3.54
C ASN A 219 7.25 4.43 3.50
N LEU A 220 8.09 4.16 2.50
CA LEU A 220 9.44 4.75 2.40
C LEU A 220 9.43 6.23 2.01
N MET A 221 8.55 6.63 1.08
CA MET A 221 8.57 7.93 0.38
C MET A 221 7.77 9.05 1.06
N GLU A 222 7.58 8.96 2.39
CA GLU A 222 6.92 10.04 3.14
C GLU A 222 7.66 11.39 2.96
N PRO A 223 6.96 12.52 2.72
CA PRO A 223 7.57 13.77 2.21
C PRO A 223 8.68 14.41 3.05
N LYS A 224 8.85 13.99 4.31
CA LYS A 224 9.85 14.53 5.25
C LYS A 224 11.15 13.71 5.32
N LYS A 225 11.20 12.52 4.72
CA LYS A 225 12.28 11.53 4.88
C LYS A 225 12.55 10.74 3.57
N VAL A 226 12.55 11.41 2.42
CA VAL A 226 12.92 10.81 1.12
C VAL A 226 14.42 10.53 1.12
N GLU A 227 14.79 9.26 0.94
CA GLU A 227 16.18 8.81 0.92
C GLU A 227 16.72 8.78 -0.52
N GLN A 228 17.94 9.29 -0.73
CA GLN A 228 18.55 9.38 -2.06
C GLN A 228 18.99 8.00 -2.58
N ASN A 229 19.30 7.08 -1.67
CA ASN A 229 19.77 5.72 -1.98
C ASN A 229 18.64 4.69 -2.19
N ILE A 230 17.41 5.14 -2.45
CA ILE A 230 16.27 4.31 -2.87
C ILE A 230 15.70 4.92 -4.16
N VAL A 231 15.32 4.07 -5.12
CA VAL A 231 14.72 4.53 -6.40
C VAL A 231 13.44 5.33 -6.13
N THR A 232 13.31 6.53 -6.72
CA THR A 232 12.14 7.39 -6.44
C THR A 232 10.87 6.77 -7.02
N PHE A 233 9.82 6.66 -6.21
CA PHE A 233 8.48 6.29 -6.65
C PHE A 233 7.64 7.55 -6.92
N TYR A 234 7.03 7.61 -8.11
CA TYR A 234 6.19 8.72 -8.54
C TYR A 234 4.70 8.42 -8.46
N GLY A 235 4.32 7.15 -8.34
CA GLY A 235 2.94 6.73 -8.15
C GLY A 235 2.61 5.38 -8.78
N SER A 236 1.35 5.01 -8.65
CA SER A 236 0.81 3.75 -9.18
C SER A 236 -0.64 3.91 -9.62
N TRP A 237 -1.09 3.03 -10.51
CA TRP A 237 -2.48 2.97 -10.93
C TRP A 237 -2.81 1.59 -11.49
N ARG A 238 -4.10 1.28 -11.55
CA ARG A 238 -4.62 0.18 -12.37
C ARG A 238 -5.24 0.75 -13.63
N GLN A 239 -5.05 0.07 -14.76
CA GLN A 239 -5.82 0.31 -15.96
C GLN A 239 -6.19 -1.04 -16.57
N ASP A 240 -7.49 -1.29 -16.71
CA ASP A 240 -8.03 -2.54 -17.23
C ASP A 240 -7.50 -3.79 -16.46
N THR A 241 -6.77 -4.64 -17.18
CA THR A 241 -6.14 -5.91 -16.78
C THR A 241 -4.69 -5.72 -16.30
N THR A 242 -4.23 -4.49 -16.12
CA THR A 242 -2.85 -4.18 -15.72
C THR A 242 -2.76 -3.32 -14.47
N TYR A 243 -1.81 -3.64 -13.60
CA TYR A 243 -1.34 -2.77 -12.52
C TYR A 243 -0.01 -2.12 -12.92
N ASN A 244 0.17 -0.85 -12.62
CA ASN A 244 1.26 -0.03 -13.15
C ASN A 244 1.95 0.77 -12.03
N VAL A 245 3.28 0.74 -12.03
CA VAL A 245 4.14 1.45 -11.06
C VAL A 245 5.09 2.36 -11.84
N LEU A 246 5.13 3.65 -11.46
CA LEU A 246 5.98 4.67 -12.08
C LEU A 246 7.17 4.99 -11.17
N LEU A 247 8.37 4.77 -11.67
CA LEU A 247 9.64 4.89 -10.97
C LEU A 247 10.61 5.83 -11.70
N GLU A 248 11.62 6.29 -10.97
CA GLU A 248 12.80 6.96 -11.49
C GLU A 248 13.53 6.11 -12.54
N TYR A 249 13.97 6.76 -13.61
CA TYR A 249 14.88 6.17 -14.59
C TYR A 249 16.33 6.42 -14.18
N ALA A 250 17.06 5.33 -13.96
CA ALA A 250 18.49 5.33 -13.71
C ALA A 250 19.25 5.25 -15.05
N ASP A 251 19.96 6.33 -15.40
CA ASP A 251 20.55 6.53 -16.72
C ASP A 251 21.80 5.66 -16.98
N GLN A 252 22.49 5.24 -15.93
CA GLN A 252 23.63 4.31 -16.01
C GLN A 252 23.22 2.83 -15.88
N GLY A 253 21.92 2.53 -15.71
CA GLY A 253 21.39 1.17 -15.63
C GLY A 253 21.57 0.52 -14.26
N THR A 254 21.87 -0.78 -14.23
CA THR A 254 22.15 -1.53 -13.00
C THR A 254 23.64 -1.51 -12.64
N LEU A 255 23.99 -1.96 -11.43
CA LEU A 255 25.40 -2.14 -11.04
C LEU A 255 26.13 -3.16 -11.93
N LEU A 256 25.41 -4.13 -12.53
CA LEU A 256 25.97 -5.03 -13.54
C LEU A 256 26.32 -4.28 -14.84
N ASP A 257 25.40 -3.46 -15.36
CA ASP A 257 25.65 -2.61 -16.52
C ASP A 257 26.86 -1.69 -16.27
N TYR A 258 26.94 -1.11 -15.07
CA TYR A 258 28.01 -0.22 -14.68
C TYR A 258 29.37 -0.94 -14.66
N PHE A 259 29.45 -2.15 -14.10
CA PHE A 259 30.67 -2.97 -14.10
C PHE A 259 31.11 -3.44 -15.50
N GLU A 260 30.16 -3.60 -16.42
CA GLU A 260 30.44 -4.02 -17.80
C GLU A 260 30.91 -2.87 -18.69
N ARG A 261 30.41 -1.65 -18.45
CA ARG A 261 30.67 -0.47 -19.29
C ARG A 261 31.85 0.39 -18.84
N ASN A 262 32.16 0.40 -17.54
CA ASN A 262 33.20 1.26 -16.96
C ASN A 262 34.43 0.45 -16.54
N GLU A 263 35.60 1.09 -16.63
CA GLU A 263 36.82 0.55 -16.01
C GLU A 263 36.88 0.90 -14.51
N PRO A 264 37.57 0.11 -13.68
CA PRO A 264 37.77 0.38 -12.26
C PRO A 264 38.44 1.74 -11.98
N PRO A 265 38.08 2.44 -10.87
CA PRO A 265 38.73 3.69 -10.50
C PRO A 265 40.22 3.48 -10.20
N GLU A 266 41.07 4.27 -10.86
CA GLU A 266 42.53 4.17 -10.77
C GLU A 266 43.14 5.15 -9.77
N GLU A 267 42.60 6.37 -9.73
CA GLU A 267 43.06 7.49 -8.94
C GLU A 267 42.44 7.49 -7.54
N ALA A 268 43.23 7.88 -6.54
CA ALA A 268 42.82 7.75 -5.13
C ALA A 268 41.57 8.59 -4.80
N GLU A 269 41.37 9.74 -5.45
CA GLU A 269 40.17 10.58 -5.29
C GLU A 269 38.92 9.86 -5.84
N ASP A 270 39.02 9.24 -7.00
CA ASP A 270 37.91 8.53 -7.65
C ASP A 270 37.60 7.19 -6.94
N ILE A 271 38.61 6.51 -6.38
CA ILE A 271 38.43 5.37 -5.48
C ILE A 271 37.58 5.79 -4.26
N ILE A 272 37.90 6.93 -3.63
CA ILE A 272 37.10 7.44 -2.50
C ILE A 272 35.69 7.84 -2.93
N LYS A 273 35.50 8.51 -4.07
CA LYS A 273 34.16 8.86 -4.59
C LYS A 273 33.30 7.63 -4.81
N PHE A 274 33.82 6.65 -5.56
CA PHE A 274 33.12 5.41 -5.88
C PHE A 274 32.72 4.62 -4.62
N TRP A 275 33.67 4.43 -3.69
CA TRP A 275 33.37 3.72 -2.44
C TRP A 275 32.41 4.50 -1.53
N SER A 276 32.49 5.83 -1.50
CA SER A 276 31.53 6.66 -0.76
C SER A 276 30.12 6.50 -1.33
N ALA A 277 29.98 6.50 -2.65
CA ALA A 277 28.70 6.35 -3.32
C ALA A 277 28.08 4.96 -3.11
N ILE A 278 28.86 3.87 -3.24
CA ILE A 278 28.32 2.50 -3.13
C ILE A 278 27.95 2.15 -1.68
N LEU A 279 28.69 2.65 -0.69
CA LEU A 279 28.42 2.37 0.72
C LEU A 279 27.26 3.22 1.28
N ASP A 280 26.92 4.33 0.64
CA ASP A 280 25.70 5.08 0.95
C ASP A 280 24.40 4.27 0.71
N LEU A 281 24.44 3.15 -0.02
CA LEU A 281 23.35 2.15 -0.04
C LEU A 281 22.91 1.70 1.36
N VAL A 282 23.81 1.77 2.35
CA VAL A 282 23.51 1.45 3.76
C VAL A 282 22.48 2.41 4.36
N LYS A 283 22.41 3.66 3.89
CA LYS A 283 21.37 4.64 4.29
C LYS A 283 19.99 4.17 3.82
N GLY A 284 19.92 3.70 2.58
CA GLY A 284 18.74 3.05 2.01
C GLY A 284 18.30 1.81 2.80
N LEU A 285 19.25 0.93 3.17
CA LEU A 285 18.93 -0.22 4.03
C LEU A 285 18.49 0.20 5.43
N GLN A 286 19.16 1.13 6.10
CA GLN A 286 18.72 1.63 7.41
C GLN A 286 17.30 2.22 7.35
N ARG A 287 16.95 2.93 6.28
CA ARG A 287 15.60 3.48 6.07
C ARG A 287 14.53 2.39 5.86
N ILE A 288 14.90 1.26 5.25
CA ILE A 288 14.03 0.07 5.13
C ILE A 288 13.94 -0.66 6.48
N HIS A 289 15.08 -0.89 7.14
CA HIS A 289 15.21 -1.70 8.35
C HIS A 289 14.58 -1.05 9.57
N GLU A 290 14.59 0.28 9.69
CA GLU A 290 14.00 0.98 10.83
C GLU A 290 13.36 2.33 10.41
N LEU A 291 12.08 2.26 10.03
CA LEU A 291 11.29 3.41 9.62
C LEU A 291 10.47 3.95 10.80
N GLU A 292 10.94 5.02 11.45
CA GLU A 292 10.18 5.66 12.53
C GLU A 292 8.81 6.16 12.06
N LEU A 293 7.75 5.71 12.75
CA LEU A 293 6.37 6.12 12.48
C LEU A 293 6.09 7.49 13.11
N PHE A 294 5.32 8.34 12.42
CA PHE A 294 4.90 9.67 12.92
C PHE A 294 3.78 9.62 13.99
N THR A 295 3.87 8.67 14.92
CA THR A 295 3.02 8.59 16.12
C THR A 295 3.86 8.92 17.35
N ASP A 296 3.28 9.55 18.37
CA ASP A 296 3.95 9.88 19.65
C ASP A 296 4.29 8.65 20.53
N GLY A 297 4.50 7.49 19.92
CA GLY A 297 4.77 6.21 20.59
C GLY A 297 6.07 5.56 20.09
N PRO A 298 6.63 4.60 20.84
CA PRO A 298 7.93 3.98 20.58
C PRO A 298 7.89 2.92 19.44
N ARG A 299 6.92 2.97 18.52
CA ARG A 299 6.78 1.98 17.44
C ARG A 299 7.55 2.43 16.19
N VAL A 300 8.29 1.49 15.60
CA VAL A 300 8.99 1.63 14.32
C VAL A 300 8.43 0.60 13.34
N LEU A 301 8.42 0.93 12.05
CA LEU A 301 8.10 -0.01 10.99
C LEU A 301 9.42 -0.61 10.47
N GLN A 302 9.66 -1.88 10.74
CA GLN A 302 10.84 -2.58 10.23
C GLN A 302 10.51 -3.31 8.94
N GLY A 303 11.31 -3.06 7.91
CA GLY A 303 11.25 -3.73 6.62
C GLY A 303 12.41 -4.69 6.39
N ILE A 304 12.21 -5.62 5.46
CA ILE A 304 13.26 -6.45 4.87
C ILE A 304 13.12 -6.38 3.35
N HIS A 305 14.21 -6.13 2.62
CA HIS A 305 14.23 -6.03 1.16
C HIS A 305 14.26 -7.42 0.48
N GLN A 306 14.94 -8.39 1.10
CA GLN A 306 15.05 -9.81 0.71
C GLN A 306 15.71 -10.11 -0.65
N ASP A 307 16.03 -9.10 -1.48
CA ASP A 307 16.55 -9.31 -2.83
C ASP A 307 17.63 -8.29 -3.23
N VAL A 308 18.45 -7.87 -2.27
CA VAL A 308 19.61 -6.99 -2.51
C VAL A 308 20.65 -7.75 -3.32
N LYS A 309 20.88 -7.31 -4.56
CA LYS A 309 21.83 -7.91 -5.51
C LYS A 309 22.22 -6.90 -6.59
N PRO A 310 23.31 -7.10 -7.36
CA PRO A 310 23.79 -6.12 -8.32
C PRO A 310 22.79 -5.72 -9.42
N SER A 311 21.87 -6.61 -9.81
CA SER A 311 20.82 -6.29 -10.80
C SER A 311 19.63 -5.49 -10.23
N ASN A 312 19.54 -5.35 -8.91
CA ASN A 312 18.53 -4.55 -8.20
C ASN A 312 19.13 -3.28 -7.56
N ILE A 313 20.43 -3.04 -7.78
CA ILE A 313 21.09 -1.77 -7.46
C ILE A 313 21.15 -0.97 -8.76
N LEU A 314 20.48 0.17 -8.78
CA LEU A 314 20.46 1.10 -9.90
C LEU A 314 21.53 2.18 -9.73
N VAL A 315 22.00 2.73 -10.86
CA VAL A 315 23.05 3.74 -10.91
C VAL A 315 22.54 4.98 -11.64
N CYS A 316 22.52 6.12 -10.96
CA CYS A 316 22.21 7.43 -11.53
C CYS A 316 23.48 8.27 -11.63
N SER A 317 23.65 9.04 -12.71
CA SER A 317 24.75 10.00 -12.82
C SER A 317 24.64 11.13 -11.79
N GLY A 318 25.78 11.55 -11.23
CA GLY A 318 25.93 12.74 -10.40
C GLY A 318 26.14 14.00 -11.24
N ASN A 319 27.02 14.90 -10.79
CA ASN A 319 27.23 16.22 -11.38
C ASN A 319 28.25 16.23 -12.55
N GLN A 320 28.41 15.10 -13.25
CA GLN A 320 29.19 14.92 -14.48
C GLN A 320 30.70 15.25 -14.41
N ASN A 321 31.29 15.33 -13.21
CA ASN A 321 32.73 15.64 -13.07
C ASN A 321 33.67 14.42 -13.18
N SER A 322 33.13 13.20 -13.07
CA SER A 322 33.87 11.93 -13.12
C SER A 322 32.88 10.79 -13.42
N PRO A 323 33.27 9.69 -14.11
CA PRO A 323 32.40 8.51 -14.27
C PRO A 323 32.08 7.82 -12.92
N TYR A 324 32.81 8.18 -11.85
CA TYR A 324 32.59 7.69 -10.48
C TYR A 324 31.80 8.68 -9.61
N ASP A 325 31.42 9.85 -10.14
CA ASP A 325 30.44 10.77 -9.57
C ASP A 325 29.03 10.25 -9.89
N VAL A 326 28.58 9.26 -9.13
CA VAL A 326 27.32 8.52 -9.32
C VAL A 326 26.59 8.34 -7.99
N VAL A 327 25.28 8.08 -8.05
CA VAL A 327 24.44 7.72 -6.89
C VAL A 327 23.90 6.31 -7.09
N PHE A 328 24.20 5.41 -6.16
CA PHE A 328 23.66 4.05 -6.15
C PHE A 328 22.35 3.99 -5.35
N LYS A 329 21.35 3.30 -5.91
CA LYS A 329 20.00 3.22 -5.35
C LYS A 329 19.48 1.80 -5.28
N LEU A 330 18.86 1.44 -4.16
CA LEU A 330 18.11 0.19 -4.01
C LEU A 330 16.80 0.26 -4.83
N ALA A 331 16.46 -0.83 -5.50
CA ALA A 331 15.26 -0.96 -6.32
C ALA A 331 14.67 -2.38 -6.24
N ASP A 332 13.48 -2.54 -6.83
CA ASP A 332 12.71 -3.79 -6.89
C ASP A 332 12.19 -4.28 -5.52
N MET A 333 11.14 -3.59 -5.02
CA MET A 333 10.53 -3.87 -3.72
C MET A 333 9.46 -4.98 -3.75
N GLY A 334 9.38 -5.78 -4.82
CA GLY A 334 8.32 -6.80 -5.00
C GLY A 334 8.33 -7.91 -3.95
N LEU A 335 9.49 -8.21 -3.36
CA LEU A 335 9.66 -9.16 -2.25
C LEU A 335 9.70 -8.49 -0.86
N SER A 336 9.67 -7.16 -0.80
CA SER A 336 9.77 -6.44 0.47
C SER A 336 8.55 -6.65 1.35
N HIS A 337 8.78 -6.74 2.65
CA HIS A 337 7.72 -6.84 3.67
C HIS A 337 8.05 -5.89 4.84
N PHE A 338 7.02 -5.25 5.41
CA PHE A 338 7.14 -4.30 6.51
C PHE A 338 6.23 -4.68 7.68
N THR A 339 6.77 -4.64 8.90
CA THR A 339 6.11 -5.04 10.14
C THR A 339 6.30 -3.96 11.20
N ALA A 340 5.23 -3.54 11.89
CA ALA A 340 5.35 -2.59 13.00
C ALA A 340 5.78 -3.32 14.29
N VAL A 341 6.84 -2.85 14.93
CA VAL A 341 7.41 -3.39 16.17
C VAL A 341 7.82 -2.27 17.13
N MET A 342 8.19 -2.59 18.37
CA MET A 342 8.74 -1.60 19.30
C MET A 342 10.19 -1.28 18.94
N LYS A 343 10.62 -0.03 19.17
CA LYS A 343 12.00 0.41 18.91
C LYS A 343 12.98 -0.37 19.78
N GLY A 344 13.83 -1.18 19.14
CA GLY A 344 14.78 -2.09 19.80
C GLY A 344 14.38 -3.58 19.80
N GLU A 345 13.21 -3.92 19.26
CA GLU A 345 12.81 -5.31 18.98
C GLU A 345 13.05 -5.66 17.51
N ASP A 346 13.24 -6.95 17.18
CA ASP A 346 13.37 -7.43 15.80
C ASP A 346 12.05 -7.99 15.28
N ALA A 347 11.60 -7.52 14.12
CA ALA A 347 10.52 -8.16 13.37
C ALA A 347 10.98 -9.48 12.75
N GLU A 348 10.33 -10.59 13.12
CA GLU A 348 10.47 -11.87 12.44
C GLU A 348 9.41 -12.01 11.34
N SER A 349 9.84 -11.92 10.07
CA SER A 349 8.97 -12.03 8.90
C SER A 349 9.16 -13.38 8.20
N ILE A 350 8.18 -13.81 7.39
CA ILE A 350 8.32 -15.02 6.56
C ILE A 350 9.32 -14.74 5.43
N ASP A 351 10.26 -15.66 5.22
CA ASP A 351 11.17 -15.63 4.07
C ASP A 351 10.40 -15.73 2.74
N GLY A 352 10.58 -14.74 1.87
CA GLY A 352 9.89 -14.58 0.60
C GLY A 352 10.56 -15.26 -0.59
N TYR A 353 11.56 -16.12 -0.36
CA TYR A 353 12.32 -16.86 -1.38
C TYR A 353 13.10 -15.92 -2.32
N GLY A 354 13.89 -15.02 -1.73
CA GLY A 354 14.81 -14.13 -2.44
C GLY A 354 15.92 -14.85 -3.21
N THR A 355 16.75 -14.11 -3.96
CA THR A 355 17.77 -14.72 -4.83
C THR A 355 18.81 -15.52 -4.04
N ALA A 356 18.77 -16.85 -4.19
CA ALA A 356 19.65 -17.83 -3.53
C ALA A 356 21.17 -17.57 -3.67
N MET A 357 21.57 -16.85 -4.72
CA MET A 357 22.97 -16.44 -4.95
C MET A 357 23.49 -15.42 -3.91
N TYR A 358 22.63 -14.57 -3.35
CA TYR A 358 22.99 -13.52 -2.38
C TYR A 358 22.37 -13.75 -1.00
N SER A 359 21.52 -14.77 -0.84
CA SER A 359 20.85 -15.09 0.42
C SER A 359 21.82 -15.47 1.55
N ALA A 360 21.41 -15.19 2.79
CA ALA A 360 22.14 -15.59 4.00
C ALA A 360 22.04 -17.11 4.29
N PRO A 361 23.00 -17.73 4.99
CA PRO A 361 22.96 -19.16 5.31
C PRO A 361 21.74 -19.56 6.18
N GLU A 362 21.22 -18.64 6.99
CA GLU A 362 19.95 -18.83 7.70
C GLU A 362 18.72 -18.94 6.77
N CYS A 363 18.76 -18.37 5.56
CA CYS A 363 17.73 -18.53 4.51
C CYS A 363 17.90 -19.81 3.69
N CYS A 364 18.95 -20.61 3.92
CA CYS A 364 19.28 -21.75 3.08
C CYS A 364 18.29 -22.92 3.23
N ARG A 365 17.60 -23.27 2.14
CA ARG A 365 16.56 -24.33 2.05
C ARG A 365 17.06 -25.60 1.34
N ALA A 366 18.33 -25.96 1.58
CA ALA A 366 18.99 -27.08 0.87
C ALA A 366 18.56 -28.48 1.35
N ASP A 367 17.82 -28.57 2.46
CA ASP A 367 17.27 -29.81 2.99
C ASP A 367 15.73 -29.83 2.91
N THR A 368 15.17 -31.04 2.77
CA THR A 368 13.73 -31.26 2.54
C THR A 368 12.82 -30.86 3.70
N PHE A 369 13.38 -30.60 4.89
CA PHE A 369 12.62 -30.08 6.03
C PHE A 369 12.48 -28.56 5.93
N ARG A 370 13.58 -27.84 5.68
CA ARG A 370 13.59 -26.38 5.51
C ARG A 370 12.96 -25.93 4.19
N GLU A 371 12.99 -26.76 3.15
CA GLU A 371 12.22 -26.56 1.90
C GLU A 371 10.71 -26.45 2.18
N ARG A 372 10.19 -27.24 3.12
CA ARG A 372 8.75 -27.35 3.43
C ARG A 372 8.29 -26.53 4.65
N SER A 373 9.19 -25.72 5.22
CA SER A 373 8.94 -24.97 6.46
C SER A 373 8.92 -23.47 6.21
N ASP A 374 8.07 -22.72 6.91
CA ASP A 374 8.13 -21.26 6.89
C ASP A 374 9.32 -20.77 7.72
N LEU A 375 10.43 -20.45 7.07
CA LEU A 375 11.56 -19.81 7.74
C LEU A 375 11.19 -18.39 8.18
N ARG A 376 11.53 -18.05 9.42
CA ARG A 376 11.47 -16.68 9.94
C ARG A 376 12.83 -16.01 9.77
N VAL A 377 12.82 -14.80 9.22
CA VAL A 377 14.01 -14.00 8.92
C VAL A 377 13.91 -12.60 9.50
N LYS A 378 15.08 -12.00 9.73
CA LYS A 378 15.27 -10.67 10.33
C LYS A 378 15.96 -9.73 9.32
N PRO A 379 15.86 -8.39 9.48
CA PRO A 379 16.47 -7.41 8.54
C PRO A 379 17.96 -7.65 8.22
N LEU A 380 18.72 -8.25 9.15
CA LEU A 380 20.13 -8.59 8.98
C LEU A 380 20.45 -9.52 7.79
N ILE A 381 19.47 -10.16 7.15
CA ILE A 381 19.72 -10.93 5.90
C ILE A 381 20.04 -10.01 4.71
N ASP A 382 19.56 -8.77 4.72
CA ASP A 382 19.90 -7.78 3.68
C ASP A 382 21.33 -7.27 3.85
N ILE A 383 21.85 -7.21 5.08
CA ILE A 383 23.24 -6.84 5.35
C ILE A 383 24.17 -7.91 4.76
N TRP A 384 23.88 -9.20 4.97
CA TRP A 384 24.58 -10.31 4.31
C TRP A 384 24.54 -10.18 2.78
N SER A 385 23.37 -9.83 2.24
CA SER A 385 23.19 -9.66 0.80
C SER A 385 24.01 -8.47 0.27
N LEU A 386 24.11 -7.37 1.02
CA LEU A 386 24.99 -6.23 0.73
C LEU A 386 26.47 -6.60 0.84
N GLU A 387 26.90 -7.39 1.83
CA GLU A 387 28.29 -7.89 1.94
C GLU A 387 28.70 -8.70 0.72
N CYS A 388 27.79 -9.55 0.23
CA CYS A 388 27.98 -10.33 -0.98
C CYS A 388 28.21 -9.41 -2.20
N VAL A 389 27.46 -8.30 -2.29
CA VAL A 389 27.70 -7.25 -3.30
C VAL A 389 29.04 -6.56 -3.08
N LEU A 390 29.36 -6.09 -1.86
CA LEU A 390 30.61 -5.37 -1.57
C LEU A 390 31.85 -6.24 -1.82
N SER A 391 31.76 -7.56 -1.58
CA SER A 391 32.80 -8.53 -1.95
C SER A 391 33.04 -8.57 -3.47
N GLU A 392 31.99 -8.47 -4.28
CA GLU A 392 32.11 -8.39 -5.74
C GLU A 392 32.61 -7.03 -6.22
N VAL A 393 32.15 -5.94 -5.59
CA VAL A 393 32.65 -4.57 -5.81
C VAL A 393 34.17 -4.50 -5.55
N ALA A 394 34.65 -5.12 -4.47
CA ALA A 394 36.08 -5.19 -4.16
C ALA A 394 36.88 -5.97 -5.21
N VAL A 395 36.31 -7.05 -5.78
CA VAL A 395 36.94 -7.77 -6.90
C VAL A 395 36.96 -6.95 -8.18
N TRP A 396 35.89 -6.21 -8.49
CA TRP A 396 35.84 -5.34 -9.65
C TRP A 396 36.82 -4.16 -9.53
N THR A 397 36.85 -3.45 -8.39
CA THR A 397 37.73 -2.30 -8.17
C THR A 397 39.22 -2.64 -8.28
N VAL A 398 39.65 -3.81 -7.79
CA VAL A 398 41.07 -4.22 -7.83
C VAL A 398 41.46 -4.95 -9.11
N PHE A 399 40.56 -5.75 -9.70
CA PHE A 399 40.90 -6.69 -10.77
C PHE A 399 40.07 -6.58 -12.06
N GLY A 400 39.06 -5.71 -12.10
CA GLY A 400 38.16 -5.51 -13.23
C GLY A 400 37.16 -6.64 -13.49
N ASN A 401 36.18 -6.36 -14.35
CA ASN A 401 35.03 -7.24 -14.59
C ASN A 401 35.40 -8.67 -15.00
N ARG A 402 36.43 -8.86 -15.85
CA ARG A 402 36.89 -10.19 -16.27
C ARG A 402 37.32 -11.09 -15.10
N ARG A 403 37.77 -10.51 -13.98
CA ARG A 403 38.16 -11.25 -12.77
C ARG A 403 36.99 -11.42 -11.80
N LEU A 404 36.05 -10.48 -11.78
CA LEU A 404 34.75 -10.65 -11.11
C LEU A 404 33.96 -11.85 -11.69
N LEU A 405 33.88 -11.98 -13.01
CA LEU A 405 33.22 -13.15 -13.63
C LEU A 405 33.88 -14.47 -13.19
N LYS A 406 35.22 -14.54 -13.21
CA LYS A 406 35.97 -15.71 -12.72
C LYS A 406 35.78 -15.96 -11.22
N TYR A 407 35.51 -14.93 -10.42
CA TYR A 407 35.20 -15.09 -9.00
C TYR A 407 33.83 -15.76 -8.83
N ARG A 408 32.82 -15.35 -9.60
CA ARG A 408 31.51 -16.01 -9.66
C ARG A 408 31.63 -17.47 -10.09
N ASP A 409 32.41 -17.75 -11.14
CA ASP A 409 32.68 -19.12 -11.62
C ASP A 409 33.30 -20.01 -10.54
N LEU A 410 34.27 -19.49 -9.76
CA LEU A 410 34.91 -20.22 -8.66
C LEU A 410 33.93 -20.53 -7.52
N ARG A 411 33.06 -19.58 -7.16
CA ARG A 411 32.01 -19.80 -6.15
C ARG A 411 31.00 -20.84 -6.62
N ALA A 412 30.57 -20.75 -7.89
CA ALA A 412 29.69 -21.74 -8.51
C ALA A 412 30.29 -23.15 -8.51
N ALA A 413 31.56 -23.28 -8.93
CA ALA A 413 32.27 -24.55 -8.95
C ALA A 413 32.44 -25.19 -7.56
N GLU A 414 32.54 -24.40 -6.49
CA GLU A 414 32.56 -24.91 -5.10
C GLU A 414 31.17 -25.35 -4.63
N THR A 415 30.13 -24.53 -4.83
CA THR A 415 28.75 -24.88 -4.46
C THR A 415 28.21 -26.08 -5.22
N ASP A 416 28.62 -26.26 -6.48
CA ASP A 416 28.18 -27.36 -7.34
C ASP A 416 28.70 -28.73 -6.88
N GLN A 417 29.76 -28.75 -6.06
CA GLN A 417 30.27 -29.96 -5.41
C GLN A 417 29.43 -30.36 -4.18
N ILE A 418 28.46 -29.55 -3.77
CA ILE A 418 27.55 -29.80 -2.65
C ILE A 418 26.16 -30.14 -3.22
N PRO A 419 25.79 -31.43 -3.34
CA PRO A 419 24.61 -31.85 -4.12
C PRO A 419 23.30 -31.21 -3.65
N GLN A 420 23.18 -30.96 -2.34
CA GLN A 420 22.01 -30.33 -1.71
C GLN A 420 21.82 -28.87 -2.18
N LEU A 421 22.91 -28.07 -2.21
CA LEU A 421 22.87 -26.70 -2.69
C LEU A 421 22.59 -26.63 -4.19
N LYS A 422 23.26 -27.49 -4.96
CA LYS A 422 23.06 -27.57 -6.42
C LYS A 422 21.62 -27.94 -6.79
N ALA A 423 21.04 -28.94 -6.13
CA ALA A 423 19.66 -29.35 -6.36
C ALA A 423 18.65 -28.25 -5.98
N ALA A 424 18.92 -27.50 -4.92
CA ALA A 424 18.07 -26.40 -4.45
C ALA A 424 18.33 -25.04 -5.14
N GLY A 425 19.17 -24.98 -6.18
CA GLY A 425 19.41 -23.76 -6.97
C GLY A 425 20.37 -22.73 -6.33
N TYR A 426 21.13 -23.10 -5.30
CA TYR A 426 22.11 -22.23 -4.62
C TYR A 426 23.48 -22.20 -5.34
N SER A 427 23.52 -22.51 -6.63
CA SER A 427 24.78 -22.48 -7.40
C SER A 427 25.33 -21.05 -7.45
N GLY A 428 26.59 -20.90 -7.03
CA GLY A 428 27.26 -19.62 -6.95
C GLY A 428 26.81 -18.73 -5.81
N CYS A 429 26.27 -19.26 -4.71
CA CYS A 429 26.09 -18.47 -3.48
C CYS A 429 27.42 -18.18 -2.75
N PHE A 430 27.38 -17.59 -1.56
CA PHE A 430 28.58 -17.23 -0.76
C PHE A 430 28.86 -18.19 0.41
N HIS A 431 28.00 -19.20 0.64
CA HIS A 431 28.08 -20.10 1.80
C HIS A 431 27.84 -21.58 1.43
N ASN A 432 28.45 -22.51 2.16
CA ASN A 432 28.21 -23.97 2.04
C ASN A 432 26.92 -24.44 2.75
N GLY A 433 25.94 -23.54 2.90
CA GLY A 433 24.75 -23.74 3.75
C GLY A 433 24.95 -23.47 5.24
N ARG A 434 26.19 -23.26 5.73
CA ARG A 434 26.49 -22.93 7.14
C ARG A 434 27.59 -21.89 7.33
N GLN A 435 28.64 -21.96 6.53
CA GLN A 435 29.85 -21.13 6.61
C GLN A 435 30.18 -20.56 5.23
N VAL A 436 30.95 -19.48 5.21
CA VAL A 436 31.48 -18.85 3.99
C VAL A 436 32.32 -19.84 3.17
N LEU A 437 32.24 -19.75 1.84
CA LEU A 437 33.01 -20.61 0.93
C LEU A 437 34.52 -20.34 0.97
N GLN A 438 35.32 -21.37 0.70
CA GLN A 438 36.78 -21.24 0.63
C GLN A 438 37.22 -20.35 -0.54
N ALA A 439 36.48 -20.35 -1.65
CA ALA A 439 36.68 -19.46 -2.80
C ALA A 439 36.54 -17.97 -2.43
N VAL A 440 35.65 -17.63 -1.49
CA VAL A 440 35.48 -16.25 -0.99
C VAL A 440 36.72 -15.84 -0.21
N PHE A 441 37.11 -16.62 0.81
CA PHE A 441 38.30 -16.35 1.62
C PHE A 441 39.59 -16.30 0.78
N ALA A 442 39.73 -17.22 -0.18
CA ALA A 442 40.87 -17.24 -1.10
C ALA A 442 40.90 -16.04 -2.07
N MET A 443 39.74 -15.43 -2.38
CA MET A 443 39.67 -14.20 -3.16
C MET A 443 39.99 -12.97 -2.30
N HIS A 444 39.43 -12.87 -1.09
CA HIS A 444 39.75 -11.78 -0.15
C HIS A 444 41.24 -11.74 0.18
N LYS A 445 41.89 -12.90 0.40
CA LYS A 445 43.35 -12.99 0.55
C LYS A 445 44.11 -12.51 -0.69
N LYS A 446 43.60 -12.74 -1.90
CA LYS A 446 44.21 -12.23 -3.15
C LYS A 446 44.05 -10.72 -3.28
N LEU A 447 42.91 -10.15 -2.88
CA LEU A 447 42.69 -8.70 -2.89
C LEU A 447 43.71 -7.99 -1.98
N ARG A 448 43.89 -8.47 -0.74
CA ARG A 448 44.93 -7.95 0.17
C ARG A 448 46.34 -7.97 -0.42
N ALA A 449 46.68 -9.02 -1.17
CA ALA A 449 48.00 -9.16 -1.78
C ALA A 449 48.19 -8.35 -3.08
N ASN A 450 47.16 -7.69 -3.61
CA ASN A 450 47.19 -7.03 -4.93
C ASN A 450 46.48 -5.67 -4.99
N HIS A 451 45.97 -5.12 -3.89
CA HIS A 451 45.42 -3.76 -3.88
C HIS A 451 46.54 -2.73 -4.14
N ARG A 452 46.17 -1.53 -4.61
CA ARG A 452 47.13 -0.46 -4.91
C ARG A 452 47.69 0.10 -3.59
N ASN A 453 48.96 0.52 -3.57
CA ASN A 453 49.55 1.19 -2.40
C ASN A 453 48.86 2.52 -2.04
N SER A 454 48.20 3.15 -3.01
CA SER A 454 47.37 4.36 -2.85
C SER A 454 45.92 4.06 -2.43
N ASP A 455 45.53 2.78 -2.35
CA ASP A 455 44.20 2.35 -1.93
C ASP A 455 44.20 2.07 -0.42
N TYR A 456 43.71 3.04 0.34
CA TYR A 456 43.53 2.97 1.79
C TYR A 456 42.15 2.41 2.19
N ILE A 457 41.32 1.99 1.23
CA ILE A 457 39.91 1.60 1.43
C ILE A 457 39.76 0.08 1.46
N ILE A 458 40.44 -0.66 0.57
CA ILE A 458 40.20 -2.11 0.39
C ILE A 458 40.45 -2.91 1.66
N GLU A 459 41.55 -2.69 2.39
CA GLU A 459 41.84 -3.47 3.61
C GLU A 459 40.77 -3.26 4.71
N PRO A 460 40.39 -2.01 5.08
CA PRO A 460 39.24 -1.79 5.97
C PRO A 460 37.92 -2.38 5.49
N ILE A 461 37.63 -2.33 4.18
CA ILE A 461 36.40 -2.91 3.60
C ILE A 461 36.40 -4.44 3.68
N LEU A 462 37.53 -5.11 3.42
CA LEU A 462 37.63 -6.56 3.56
C LEU A 462 37.47 -6.99 5.02
N MET A 463 38.07 -6.26 5.97
CA MET A 463 37.86 -6.50 7.40
C MET A 463 36.37 -6.29 7.79
N MET A 464 35.69 -5.29 7.23
CA MET A 464 34.27 -5.06 7.46
C MET A 464 33.43 -6.22 6.91
N VAL A 465 33.62 -6.61 5.65
CA VAL A 465 32.91 -7.71 4.99
C VAL A 465 33.12 -9.03 5.73
N GLU A 466 34.35 -9.36 6.13
CA GLU A 466 34.65 -10.58 6.89
C GLU A 466 34.04 -10.60 8.30
N ASN A 467 33.92 -9.45 8.96
CA ASN A 467 33.25 -9.34 10.26
C ASN A 467 31.72 -9.46 10.18
N MET A 468 31.12 -9.28 9.01
CA MET A 468 29.67 -9.37 8.81
C MET A 468 29.21 -10.70 8.17
N LEU A 469 30.11 -11.36 7.41
CA LEU A 469 29.92 -12.71 6.83
C LEU A 469 30.01 -13.82 7.91
N VAL A 470 29.35 -13.58 9.04
CA VAL A 470 29.33 -14.36 10.27
C VAL A 470 27.90 -14.81 10.60
N SER A 471 27.75 -15.49 11.72
CA SER A 471 26.43 -15.85 12.28
C SER A 471 25.56 -14.61 12.48
N HIS A 472 24.25 -14.72 12.20
CA HIS A 472 23.26 -13.65 12.37
C HIS A 472 23.28 -12.96 13.75
N ARG A 473 23.82 -13.62 14.78
CA ARG A 473 23.93 -13.10 16.16
C ARG A 473 25.01 -12.04 16.35
N THR A 474 25.96 -11.95 15.41
CA THR A 474 27.13 -11.07 15.49
C THR A 474 27.27 -10.15 14.28
N ARG A 475 26.37 -10.27 13.29
CA ARG A 475 26.34 -9.41 12.11
C ARG A 475 25.92 -8.00 12.50
N TRP A 476 26.58 -7.01 11.91
CA TRP A 476 26.33 -5.60 12.20
C TRP A 476 25.01 -5.10 11.61
N THR A 477 24.43 -4.06 12.22
CA THR A 477 23.29 -3.33 11.65
C THR A 477 23.75 -2.35 10.57
N ALA A 478 22.82 -1.88 9.74
CA ALA A 478 23.10 -0.84 8.74
C ALA A 478 23.74 0.43 9.37
N LEU A 479 23.23 0.88 10.52
CA LEU A 479 23.84 1.99 11.27
C LEU A 479 25.29 1.72 11.72
N GLN A 480 25.60 0.52 12.23
CA GLN A 480 26.97 0.18 12.65
C GLN A 480 27.95 0.13 11.46
N VAL A 481 27.49 -0.34 10.30
CA VAL A 481 28.24 -0.32 9.04
C VAL A 481 28.50 1.13 8.59
N TYR A 482 27.50 2.00 8.69
CA TYR A 482 27.64 3.42 8.38
C TYR A 482 28.67 4.11 9.30
N ASP A 483 28.55 3.93 10.62
CA ASP A 483 29.44 4.56 11.61
C ASP A 483 30.90 4.10 11.45
N PHE A 484 31.12 2.83 11.09
CA PHE A 484 32.44 2.31 10.79
C PHE A 484 32.98 2.86 9.45
N TRP A 485 32.12 2.97 8.44
CA TRP A 485 32.49 3.51 7.13
C TRP A 485 32.92 4.98 7.19
N GLN A 486 32.22 5.83 7.96
CA GLN A 486 32.63 7.24 8.12
C GLN A 486 34.06 7.35 8.68
N GLN A 487 34.43 6.52 9.65
CA GLN A 487 35.79 6.49 10.21
C GLN A 487 36.86 6.04 9.20
N ILE A 488 36.50 5.20 8.21
CA ILE A 488 37.41 4.83 7.11
C ILE A 488 37.58 6.01 6.15
N LEU A 489 36.47 6.66 5.77
CA LEU A 489 36.48 7.81 4.88
C LEU A 489 37.31 8.98 5.40
N GLU A 490 37.18 9.30 6.69
CA GLU A 490 37.99 10.33 7.34
C GLU A 490 39.49 10.02 7.23
N LYS A 491 39.90 8.82 7.65
CA LYS A 491 41.30 8.38 7.57
C LYS A 491 41.83 8.34 6.13
N ALA A 492 41.04 7.87 5.16
CA ALA A 492 41.45 7.82 3.77
C ALA A 492 41.64 9.22 3.16
N LYS A 493 40.79 10.19 3.53
CA LYS A 493 40.94 11.60 3.14
C LYS A 493 42.15 12.26 3.82
N GLU A 494 42.43 11.93 5.08
CA GLU A 494 43.63 12.39 5.79
C GLU A 494 44.91 11.89 5.12
N GLN A 495 44.99 10.61 4.73
CA GLN A 495 46.16 10.04 4.05
C GLN A 495 46.38 10.63 2.64
N GLN A 496 45.37 11.25 2.02
CA GLN A 496 45.52 11.99 0.76
C GLN A 496 46.03 13.42 0.94
N GLN A 497 46.03 13.97 2.16
CA GLN A 497 46.66 15.26 2.44
C GLN A 497 48.17 15.07 2.62
N TYR A 498 48.96 15.51 1.64
CA TYR A 498 50.42 15.54 1.74
C TYR A 498 50.87 16.25 3.03
N PRO A 499 51.90 15.74 3.73
CA PRO A 499 52.49 16.45 4.87
C PRO A 499 52.87 17.88 4.47
N GLY A 500 52.57 18.86 5.32
CA GLY A 500 52.77 20.29 5.02
C GLY A 500 54.20 20.72 4.65
N VAL A 501 55.18 19.82 4.79
CA VAL A 501 56.56 19.96 4.29
C VAL A 501 56.64 19.98 2.75
N PHE A 502 55.67 19.39 2.05
CA PHE A 502 55.60 19.35 0.58
C PHE A 502 54.58 20.32 -0.04
N GLN A 503 53.85 21.08 0.77
CA GLN A 503 53.02 22.18 0.27
C GLN A 503 53.93 23.35 -0.10
N THR A 504 54.06 23.63 -1.40
CA THR A 504 54.90 24.72 -1.91
C THR A 504 54.42 26.08 -1.39
N ILE A 505 55.23 26.71 -0.54
CA ILE A 505 55.03 28.11 -0.12
C ILE A 505 55.11 29.00 -1.37
N PRO A 506 54.10 29.84 -1.67
CA PRO A 506 54.12 30.71 -2.82
C PRO A 506 55.04 31.92 -2.57
N TYR A 507 56.34 31.74 -2.81
CA TYR A 507 57.27 32.87 -2.91
C TYR A 507 57.11 33.58 -4.26
N PRO A 508 57.16 34.92 -4.30
CA PRO A 508 57.04 35.67 -5.54
C PRO A 508 58.20 35.40 -6.49
N VAL A 509 57.88 35.18 -7.76
CA VAL A 509 58.84 34.81 -8.82
C VAL A 509 59.84 35.94 -9.08
N ALA A 510 61.11 35.71 -8.76
CA ALA A 510 62.22 36.52 -9.28
C ALA A 510 62.56 36.12 -10.73
N PRO A 511 63.08 37.02 -11.60
CA PRO A 511 63.30 36.72 -13.01
C PRO A 511 64.39 35.64 -13.22
N ARG A 512 64.17 34.75 -14.19
CA ARG A 512 65.11 33.68 -14.55
C ARG A 512 66.38 34.23 -15.20
N ILE A 513 67.54 33.78 -14.73
CA ILE A 513 68.81 33.82 -15.48
C ILE A 513 68.97 32.45 -16.17
N PRO A 514 69.31 32.37 -17.47
CA PRO A 514 69.53 31.10 -18.15
C PRO A 514 70.85 30.44 -17.70
N PRO A 515 70.92 29.09 -17.67
CA PRO A 515 72.13 28.37 -17.28
C PRO A 515 73.23 28.42 -18.37
N PRO A 516 74.52 28.43 -18.02
CA PRO A 516 75.63 28.25 -18.95
C PRO A 516 75.83 26.77 -19.36
N GLU A 517 76.58 26.58 -20.44
CA GLU A 517 76.71 25.32 -21.20
C GLU A 517 77.53 24.20 -20.52
N LEU A 518 77.27 22.95 -20.93
CA LEU A 518 78.01 21.73 -20.56
C LEU A 518 79.39 21.64 -21.24
N PRO A 519 80.38 21.02 -20.58
CA PRO A 519 81.13 19.91 -21.22
C PRO A 519 81.54 18.81 -20.18
N PRO A 520 82.30 17.75 -20.53
CA PRO A 520 81.80 16.57 -21.26
C PRO A 520 82.13 15.21 -20.58
N GLU A 521 81.56 14.15 -21.17
CA GLU A 521 81.92 12.71 -21.18
C GLU A 521 83.00 12.10 -20.24
N MET A 522 82.70 10.91 -19.68
CA MET A 522 83.60 9.74 -19.71
C MET A 522 82.83 8.40 -19.54
N GLU A 523 83.46 7.29 -19.97
CA GLU A 523 82.84 6.03 -20.42
C GLU A 523 82.79 4.87 -19.38
N ASP A 524 82.23 3.74 -19.86
CA ASP A 524 82.46 2.32 -19.48
C ASP A 524 81.80 1.68 -18.23
N GLY A 525 81.40 0.40 -18.38
CA GLY A 525 81.06 -0.47 -17.25
C GLY A 525 80.08 -1.64 -17.49
N ASP A 526 80.45 -2.59 -18.35
CA ASP A 526 79.65 -3.75 -18.80
C ASP A 526 79.31 -4.84 -17.75
N THR A 527 78.27 -5.65 -18.04
CA THR A 527 78.02 -7.07 -17.62
C THR A 527 77.72 -7.58 -16.16
N MET A 528 76.56 -8.27 -16.07
CA MET A 528 76.32 -9.65 -15.55
C MET A 528 76.42 -10.13 -14.06
N ARG A 529 75.28 -10.73 -13.64
CA ARG A 529 75.07 -12.10 -13.06
C ARG A 529 75.30 -12.44 -11.57
N THR A 530 74.51 -13.47 -11.19
CA THR A 530 74.55 -14.35 -10.00
C THR A 530 74.02 -13.75 -8.69
N GLY A 531 73.32 -14.49 -7.82
CA GLY A 531 72.83 -15.88 -7.90
C GLY A 531 72.59 -16.50 -6.49
N ILE A 532 71.97 -17.69 -6.43
CA ILE A 532 71.82 -18.56 -5.23
C ILE A 532 70.76 -18.03 -4.23
N SER A 533 69.56 -18.62 -3.98
CA SER A 533 69.05 -20.01 -3.93
C SER A 533 69.45 -20.84 -2.70
N LEU A 534 68.49 -21.11 -1.81
CA LEU A 534 68.53 -22.30 -0.94
C LEU A 534 67.12 -22.75 -0.51
N VAL A 535 66.74 -23.93 -0.99
CA VAL A 535 65.53 -24.68 -0.62
C VAL A 535 65.92 -25.71 0.44
N LYS A 536 65.03 -26.02 1.38
CA LYS A 536 65.00 -27.31 2.09
C LYS A 536 63.57 -27.77 2.35
N GLU A 537 63.23 -28.92 1.75
CA GLU A 537 62.15 -29.81 2.18
C GLU A 537 62.67 -30.79 3.25
N ILE A 538 61.76 -31.49 3.93
CA ILE A 538 61.83 -32.93 4.27
C ILE A 538 60.43 -33.40 4.71
N GLN A 539 60.12 -34.68 4.48
CA GLN A 539 58.79 -35.30 4.54
C GLN A 539 58.41 -35.97 5.87
N GLU A 540 57.12 -36.29 5.99
CA GLU A 540 56.46 -37.50 6.55
C GLU A 540 57.07 -38.29 7.73
N GLU A 541 56.22 -38.65 8.72
CA GLU A 541 55.92 -40.06 9.06
C GLU A 541 54.73 -40.24 10.03
N SER A 542 54.20 -41.46 10.10
CA SER A 542 53.24 -42.01 11.10
C SER A 542 53.46 -43.54 11.18
N PRO A 543 53.21 -44.25 12.30
CA PRO A 543 51.86 -44.85 12.50
C PRO A 543 51.42 -45.24 13.96
N SER A 544 50.21 -45.80 14.00
CA SER A 544 49.36 -46.47 15.03
C SER A 544 49.95 -47.39 16.13
N GLU A 545 49.19 -47.61 17.23
CA GLU A 545 48.46 -48.87 17.59
C GLU A 545 47.68 -48.75 18.94
N ILE A 546 46.36 -48.99 19.02
CA ILE A 546 45.58 -50.23 19.33
C ILE A 546 45.58 -50.71 20.81
N ILE A 547 44.37 -50.82 21.41
CA ILE A 547 43.84 -52.00 22.16
C ILE A 547 42.31 -51.88 22.25
N SER A 548 41.61 -53.02 22.26
CA SER A 548 40.15 -53.17 22.22
C SER A 548 39.63 -53.93 23.45
N LEU A 549 38.33 -53.82 23.79
CA LEU A 549 37.42 -54.94 24.17
C LEU A 549 36.06 -54.45 24.71
N SER A 550 35.02 -55.24 24.44
CA SER A 550 33.68 -55.23 25.07
C SER A 550 33.38 -56.68 25.51
N PRO A 551 32.19 -57.07 26.06
CA PRO A 551 31.06 -56.31 26.63
C PRO A 551 30.70 -56.79 28.07
N ILE A 552 29.54 -56.41 28.65
CA ILE A 552 28.61 -57.25 29.47
C ILE A 552 27.50 -56.40 30.15
N THR A 553 26.27 -56.90 30.09
CA THR A 553 25.06 -56.56 30.89
C THR A 553 24.67 -57.83 31.70
N PRO A 554 23.84 -57.87 32.80
CA PRO A 554 22.41 -57.46 32.76
C PRO A 554 21.64 -57.21 34.12
N LYS A 555 20.29 -57.10 33.99
CA LYS A 555 19.21 -57.24 35.01
C LYS A 555 18.94 -56.01 35.89
N ASN A 556 17.72 -55.67 36.34
CA ASN A 556 16.28 -55.98 36.14
C ASN A 556 15.59 -54.99 37.14
N SER A 557 14.29 -54.62 37.15
CA SER A 557 12.99 -55.23 36.83
C SER A 557 11.93 -54.09 36.74
N GLY A 558 10.71 -54.20 36.19
CA GLY A 558 9.96 -55.24 35.47
C GLY A 558 8.67 -54.58 34.89
N ARG A 559 8.13 -54.99 33.73
CA ARG A 559 7.10 -56.05 33.54
C ARG A 559 5.74 -55.66 34.17
N ARG A 560 4.57 -55.57 33.50
CA ARG A 560 3.93 -56.28 32.34
C ARG A 560 2.90 -55.33 31.64
N GLN A 561 2.65 -55.37 30.32
CA GLN A 561 1.57 -56.09 29.58
C GLN A 561 0.14 -55.94 30.19
N SER A 562 -0.98 -55.77 29.46
CA SER A 562 -1.26 -55.68 28.00
C SER A 562 -2.73 -55.25 27.71
N THR A 563 -2.99 -54.83 26.47
CA THR A 563 -4.26 -54.63 25.70
C THR A 563 -5.27 -55.82 25.71
N PRO A 564 -6.48 -55.80 25.04
CA PRO A 564 -7.31 -54.72 24.42
C PRO A 564 -8.89 -54.80 24.58
N HIS A 565 -9.61 -53.78 24.06
CA HIS A 565 -10.93 -53.80 23.33
C HIS A 565 -12.31 -54.21 23.95
N ARG A 566 -13.36 -53.53 23.39
CA ARG A 566 -14.79 -53.91 23.10
C ARG A 566 -15.99 -53.46 24.00
N SER A 567 -16.69 -52.43 23.51
CA SER A 567 -18.14 -52.35 23.07
C SER A 567 -19.37 -52.76 23.92
N CYS A 568 -20.41 -51.90 23.82
CA CYS A 568 -21.88 -52.12 23.76
C CYS A 568 -22.78 -52.28 25.02
N ASP A 569 -23.67 -51.28 25.18
CA ASP A 569 -25.16 -51.31 25.23
C ASP A 569 -26.03 -51.85 26.40
N GLN A 570 -26.91 -50.93 26.84
CA GLN A 570 -28.38 -51.00 27.11
C GLN A 570 -29.03 -51.90 28.19
N GLN A 571 -29.96 -51.27 28.95
CA GLN A 571 -31.28 -51.72 29.46
C GLN A 571 -31.94 -50.55 30.25
N GLY A 572 -33.26 -50.30 30.37
CA GLY A 572 -34.48 -50.88 29.75
C GLY A 572 -35.79 -50.37 30.46
N SER A 573 -36.96 -50.56 29.83
CA SER A 573 -38.40 -50.66 30.32
C SER A 573 -38.92 -50.06 31.66
N SER A 574 -40.20 -49.67 31.87
CA SER A 574 -41.34 -49.20 31.01
C SER A 574 -42.68 -49.02 31.80
N ASN A 575 -43.51 -48.00 31.46
CA ASN A 575 -45.01 -47.94 31.58
C ASN A 575 -45.70 -47.87 33.00
N PRO A 576 -47.05 -47.59 33.13
CA PRO A 576 -47.80 -46.39 32.67
C PRO A 576 -49.01 -45.91 33.59
N HIS A 577 -49.77 -44.90 33.10
CA HIS A 577 -51.19 -44.51 33.39
C HIS A 577 -51.59 -43.51 34.52
N GLY A 578 -52.59 -42.64 34.22
CA GLY A 578 -53.22 -41.60 35.09
C GLY A 578 -54.60 -42.04 35.66
N PRO A 579 -55.62 -41.17 35.95
CA PRO A 579 -55.90 -39.80 35.41
C PRO A 579 -56.45 -38.71 36.42
N ASN A 580 -56.80 -37.51 35.91
CA ASN A 580 -57.86 -36.50 36.26
C ASN A 580 -58.50 -36.44 37.70
N SER A 581 -58.91 -35.32 38.31
CA SER A 581 -59.03 -33.88 37.93
C SER A 581 -59.60 -33.00 39.09
N VAL A 582 -59.35 -31.67 39.12
CA VAL A 582 -60.27 -30.58 39.64
C VAL A 582 -60.57 -30.54 41.17
N ILE A 583 -60.80 -29.44 41.93
CA ILE A 583 -60.58 -27.95 41.95
C ILE A 583 -60.65 -27.52 43.47
N GLU A 584 -60.00 -26.46 44.01
CA GLU A 584 -60.56 -25.11 44.29
C GLU A 584 -59.53 -24.16 44.99
N ARG A 585 -59.87 -22.86 45.14
CA ARG A 585 -59.04 -21.68 45.50
C ARG A 585 -59.03 -21.40 47.04
N ALA A 586 -58.27 -20.50 47.67
CA ALA A 586 -57.29 -19.44 47.34
C ALA A 586 -56.26 -19.32 48.51
N TYR A 587 -55.10 -18.64 48.42
CA TYR A 587 -54.93 -17.18 48.50
C TYR A 587 -53.51 -16.73 48.09
N ASN A 588 -53.41 -15.55 47.47
CA ASN A 588 -52.26 -14.64 47.37
C ASN A 588 -50.89 -15.18 46.90
N MET A 589 -50.72 -15.27 45.58
CA MET A 589 -49.41 -15.05 44.93
C MET A 589 -49.16 -13.55 44.71
N PRO A 590 -47.90 -13.08 44.65
CA PRO A 590 -47.56 -11.71 44.26
C PRO A 590 -48.09 -11.39 42.85
N PRO A 591 -48.32 -10.11 42.51
CA PRO A 591 -48.82 -9.75 41.18
C PRO A 591 -47.88 -10.28 40.09
N LEU A 592 -48.47 -10.88 39.06
CA LEU A 592 -47.78 -11.25 37.82
C LEU A 592 -46.92 -10.07 37.37
N ARG A 593 -45.60 -10.29 37.31
CA ARG A 593 -44.64 -9.30 36.84
C ARG A 593 -45.08 -8.89 35.44
N ALA A 594 -45.57 -7.65 35.30
CA ALA A 594 -46.12 -7.17 34.04
C ALA A 594 -45.12 -7.44 32.91
N LYS A 595 -45.59 -7.91 31.74
CA LYS A 595 -44.75 -8.03 30.55
C LYS A 595 -44.07 -6.69 30.33
N LYS A 596 -42.76 -6.67 30.50
CA LYS A 596 -41.95 -5.45 30.47
C LYS A 596 -42.03 -4.91 29.05
N GLN A 597 -42.79 -3.84 28.83
CA GLN A 597 -42.86 -3.20 27.52
C GLN A 597 -41.52 -2.54 27.24
N TRP A 598 -40.78 -3.09 26.28
CA TRP A 598 -39.53 -2.50 25.82
C TRP A 598 -39.79 -1.16 25.14
N PRO A 599 -38.88 -0.17 25.28
CA PRO A 599 -38.96 1.04 24.48
C PRO A 599 -38.76 0.66 23.01
N ASN A 600 -39.81 0.80 22.21
CA ASN A 600 -39.72 0.64 20.77
C ASN A 600 -39.48 2.02 20.14
N ALA A 601 -38.32 2.20 19.51
CA ALA A 601 -37.98 3.38 18.75
C ALA A 601 -37.62 2.96 17.32
N LEU A 602 -38.32 3.53 16.33
CA LEU A 602 -37.99 3.33 14.92
C LEU A 602 -37.11 4.48 14.42
N ILE A 603 -36.39 4.27 13.31
CA ILE A 603 -35.53 5.29 12.68
C ILE A 603 -36.29 6.60 12.44
N GLN A 604 -37.56 6.52 12.00
CA GLN A 604 -38.42 7.70 11.82
C GLN A 604 -38.62 8.50 13.13
N SER A 605 -38.77 7.83 14.27
CA SER A 605 -38.91 8.48 15.59
C SER A 605 -37.64 9.23 15.98
N VAL A 606 -36.46 8.72 15.61
CA VAL A 606 -35.17 9.39 15.84
C VAL A 606 -35.08 10.66 15.00
N HIS A 607 -35.46 10.63 13.72
CA HIS A 607 -35.46 11.84 12.87
C HIS A 607 -36.45 12.91 13.35
N VAL A 608 -37.64 12.51 13.81
CA VAL A 608 -38.60 13.45 14.43
C VAL A 608 -38.02 14.07 15.71
N TRP A 609 -37.36 13.27 16.56
CA TRP A 609 -36.67 13.77 17.75
C TRP A 609 -35.50 14.71 17.41
N MET A 610 -34.69 14.38 16.40
CA MET A 610 -33.61 15.23 15.90
C MET A 610 -34.12 16.60 15.44
N GLN A 611 -35.21 16.63 14.69
CA GLN A 611 -35.83 17.87 14.23
C GLN A 611 -36.44 18.65 15.40
N ALA A 612 -37.15 18.00 16.31
CA ALA A 612 -37.69 18.65 17.52
C ALA A 612 -36.58 19.27 18.38
N LYS A 613 -35.44 18.58 18.54
CA LYS A 613 -34.26 19.06 19.26
C LYS A 613 -33.58 20.26 18.56
N LYS A 614 -33.60 20.30 17.22
CA LYS A 614 -33.16 21.47 16.43
C LYS A 614 -34.10 22.67 16.57
N GLU A 615 -35.38 22.43 16.77
CA GLU A 615 -36.43 23.44 16.95
C GLU A 615 -36.68 23.82 18.43
N ASN A 616 -35.87 23.32 19.38
CA ASN A 616 -36.07 23.45 20.82
C ASN A 616 -37.47 23.03 21.33
N LYS A 617 -38.13 22.09 20.63
CA LYS A 617 -39.42 21.52 21.03
C LYS A 617 -39.21 20.34 21.99
N PRO A 618 -40.06 20.18 23.02
CA PRO A 618 -40.01 19.02 23.90
C PRO A 618 -40.49 17.77 23.15
N PHE A 619 -39.55 16.87 22.87
CA PHE A 619 -39.82 15.52 22.36
C PHE A 619 -38.88 14.56 23.08
N HIS A 620 -39.40 13.45 23.59
CA HIS A 620 -38.61 12.41 24.23
C HIS A 620 -38.59 11.19 23.31
N LEU A 621 -37.40 10.72 22.95
CA LEU A 621 -37.25 9.47 22.21
C LEU A 621 -37.44 8.30 23.19
N PRO A 622 -38.40 7.38 22.98
CA PRO A 622 -38.58 6.24 23.87
C PRO A 622 -37.28 5.44 24.00
N GLY A 623 -36.75 5.35 25.22
CA GLY A 623 -35.50 4.65 25.50
C GLY A 623 -34.21 5.46 25.30
N GLU A 624 -34.25 6.79 25.12
CA GLU A 624 -33.07 7.66 24.95
C GLU A 624 -31.90 7.35 25.92
N ASP A 625 -32.21 7.00 27.17
CA ASP A 625 -31.24 6.65 28.21
C ASP A 625 -30.40 5.40 27.92
N TYR A 626 -30.85 4.51 27.03
CA TYR A 626 -30.11 3.31 26.63
C TYR A 626 -28.84 3.65 25.85
N ALA A 627 -28.78 4.81 25.18
CA ALA A 627 -27.56 5.29 24.53
C ALA A 627 -26.37 5.36 25.51
N ARG A 628 -26.61 5.58 26.81
CA ARG A 628 -25.55 5.62 27.83
C ARG A 628 -24.80 4.28 28.02
N ARG A 629 -25.36 3.16 27.53
CA ARG A 629 -24.69 1.83 27.52
C ARG A 629 -23.53 1.76 26.53
N LEU A 630 -23.50 2.67 25.56
CA LEU A 630 -22.44 2.78 24.54
C LEU A 630 -21.24 3.64 25.00
N ASN A 631 -21.32 4.28 26.17
CA ASN A 631 -20.24 5.12 26.68
C ASN A 631 -18.91 4.36 26.83
N GLY A 632 -17.81 4.97 26.40
CA GLY A 632 -16.47 4.38 26.53
C GLY A 632 -16.17 3.31 25.47
N ARG A 633 -16.87 3.34 24.33
CA ARG A 633 -16.63 2.50 23.16
C ARG A 633 -16.20 3.34 21.96
N ASP A 634 -15.49 2.72 21.04
CA ASP A 634 -15.31 3.21 19.66
C ASP A 634 -16.52 2.82 18.80
N HIS A 635 -16.93 3.72 17.91
CA HIS A 635 -18.07 3.50 17.01
C HIS A 635 -17.66 3.55 15.54
N VAL A 636 -17.71 2.39 14.87
CA VAL A 636 -17.36 2.22 13.46
C VAL A 636 -18.60 1.79 12.66
N PHE A 637 -18.90 2.48 11.57
CA PHE A 637 -19.92 2.07 10.61
C PHE A 637 -19.24 1.46 9.37
N LEU A 638 -19.40 0.14 9.18
CA LEU A 638 -18.97 -0.56 7.98
C LEU A 638 -20.13 -0.57 6.99
N ILE A 639 -20.05 0.21 5.92
CA ILE A 639 -21.17 0.43 5.00
C ILE A 639 -20.87 -0.21 3.65
N ASP A 640 -21.80 -1.04 3.18
CA ASP A 640 -21.72 -1.74 1.91
C ASP A 640 -22.03 -0.80 0.73
N ASP A 641 -21.01 -0.29 0.06
CA ASP A 641 -21.11 0.56 -1.14
C ASP A 641 -21.06 -0.25 -2.45
N SER A 642 -21.46 -1.54 -2.43
CA SER A 642 -21.52 -2.38 -3.62
C SER A 642 -22.76 -2.16 -4.49
N ALA A 643 -22.80 -2.75 -5.68
CA ALA A 643 -23.86 -2.48 -6.66
C ALA A 643 -25.27 -2.94 -6.24
N SER A 644 -25.39 -3.95 -5.37
CA SER A 644 -26.69 -4.47 -4.91
C SER A 644 -27.42 -3.47 -4.00
N MET A 645 -26.65 -2.71 -3.21
CA MET A 645 -27.14 -1.67 -2.29
C MET A 645 -27.68 -0.41 -2.98
N LYS A 646 -27.65 -0.34 -4.32
CA LYS A 646 -28.02 0.84 -5.11
C LYS A 646 -29.45 1.32 -4.84
N ASP A 647 -30.42 0.42 -4.83
CA ASP A 647 -31.84 0.76 -4.61
C ASP A 647 -32.15 1.10 -3.14
N HIS A 648 -31.26 0.72 -2.22
CA HIS A 648 -31.36 0.96 -0.78
C HIS A 648 -30.51 2.14 -0.29
N TRP A 649 -29.68 2.76 -1.14
CA TRP A 649 -28.65 3.70 -0.69
C TRP A 649 -29.18 4.93 0.05
N LEU A 650 -30.35 5.44 -0.33
CA LEU A 650 -30.98 6.55 0.38
C LEU A 650 -31.45 6.14 1.78
N ASP A 651 -31.91 4.89 1.94
CA ASP A 651 -32.28 4.33 3.24
C ASP A 651 -31.03 4.09 4.10
N VAL A 652 -29.92 3.63 3.52
CA VAL A 652 -28.60 3.52 4.19
C VAL A 652 -28.17 4.86 4.77
N VAL A 653 -28.21 5.93 3.97
CA VAL A 653 -27.89 7.30 4.43
C VAL A 653 -28.87 7.77 5.52
N TRP A 654 -30.15 7.44 5.39
CA TRP A 654 -31.20 7.81 6.34
C TRP A 654 -31.04 7.10 7.69
N VAL A 655 -30.72 5.80 7.69
CA VAL A 655 -30.44 4.99 8.87
C VAL A 655 -29.13 5.43 9.53
N PHE A 656 -28.04 5.58 8.76
CA PHE A 656 -26.77 6.10 9.25
C PHE A 656 -26.96 7.47 9.94
N GLN A 657 -27.71 8.39 9.34
CA GLN A 657 -27.96 9.70 9.93
C GLN A 657 -28.61 9.60 11.32
N ALA A 658 -29.55 8.67 11.52
CA ALA A 658 -30.21 8.46 12.82
C ALA A 658 -29.26 7.81 13.85
N LEU A 659 -28.65 6.67 13.49
CA LEU A 659 -27.77 5.91 14.39
C LEU A 659 -26.52 6.73 14.75
N GLY A 660 -25.85 7.31 13.75
CA GLY A 660 -24.71 8.20 13.93
C GLY A 660 -25.03 9.45 14.76
N TYR A 661 -26.29 9.92 14.79
CA TYR A 661 -26.69 11.04 15.65
C TYR A 661 -26.87 10.62 17.11
N LEU A 662 -27.26 9.37 17.37
CA LEU A 662 -27.37 8.82 18.73
C LEU A 662 -25.99 8.56 19.35
N VAL A 663 -25.05 8.00 18.57
CA VAL A 663 -23.74 7.55 19.09
C VAL A 663 -22.65 8.63 19.08
N LYS A 664 -22.80 9.76 18.37
CA LYS A 664 -21.81 10.87 18.39
C LYS A 664 -21.59 11.52 19.76
N ALA A 665 -22.46 11.24 20.73
CA ALA A 665 -22.38 11.78 22.08
C ALA A 665 -21.67 10.81 23.05
N THR A 666 -21.55 9.54 22.67
CA THR A 666 -20.87 8.48 23.42
C THR A 666 -19.43 8.31 22.96
N ASP A 667 -19.13 8.73 21.71
CA ASP A 667 -17.78 8.85 21.17
C ASP A 667 -17.32 10.34 21.06
N PRO A 668 -16.35 10.79 21.89
CA PRO A 668 -15.88 12.17 21.90
C PRO A 668 -14.77 12.50 20.88
N ASP A 669 -14.12 11.50 20.27
CA ASP A 669 -13.09 11.75 19.26
C ASP A 669 -13.62 11.67 17.82
N GLY A 670 -14.67 10.89 17.57
CA GLY A 670 -15.49 11.00 16.36
C GLY A 670 -16.17 9.69 15.98
N ILE A 671 -16.79 9.66 14.80
CA ILE A 671 -17.32 8.41 14.23
C ILE A 671 -16.46 8.08 13.00
N ASP A 672 -16.08 6.81 12.90
CA ASP A 672 -15.44 6.26 11.72
C ASP A 672 -16.46 5.55 10.81
N ILE A 673 -16.28 5.72 9.51
CA ILE A 673 -16.92 4.94 8.45
C ILE A 673 -15.83 4.20 7.69
N LEU A 674 -16.08 2.94 7.35
CA LEU A 674 -15.39 2.20 6.30
C LEU A 674 -16.41 1.82 5.22
N LEU A 675 -16.12 2.13 3.96
CA LEU A 675 -16.88 1.65 2.81
C LEU A 675 -16.36 0.27 2.38
N ALA A 676 -17.22 -0.74 2.27
CA ALA A 676 -16.82 -2.15 2.20
C ALA A 676 -16.30 -2.62 0.82
N ASN A 677 -16.78 -2.05 -0.28
CA ASN A 677 -16.30 -2.31 -1.63
C ASN A 677 -15.08 -1.42 -1.95
N SER A 678 -15.15 -0.12 -1.67
CA SER A 678 -14.05 0.82 -1.94
C SER A 678 -12.95 0.88 -0.89
N LEU A 679 -13.09 0.17 0.24
CA LEU A 679 -12.16 0.12 1.39
C LEU A 679 -11.69 1.50 1.90
N THR A 680 -12.53 2.52 1.71
CA THR A 680 -12.20 3.91 2.02
C THR A 680 -12.67 4.28 3.41
N TRP A 681 -11.76 4.83 4.22
CA TRP A 681 -12.06 5.32 5.58
C TRP A 681 -12.47 6.81 5.58
N HIS A 682 -13.45 7.15 6.41
CA HIS A 682 -13.83 8.52 6.73
C HIS A 682 -14.05 8.66 8.24
N HIS A 683 -13.31 9.56 8.89
CA HIS A 683 -13.48 9.87 10.31
C HIS A 683 -13.97 11.31 10.48
N HIS A 684 -14.99 11.55 11.32
CA HIS A 684 -15.40 12.91 11.68
C HIS A 684 -16.23 13.01 12.98
N LYS A 685 -16.09 14.14 13.70
CA LYS A 685 -16.86 14.44 14.94
C LYS A 685 -18.30 14.87 14.72
N HIS A 686 -18.66 15.27 13.50
CA HIS A 686 -20.00 15.73 13.15
C HIS A 686 -20.61 14.83 12.10
N THR A 687 -21.73 14.19 12.46
CA THR A 687 -22.49 13.25 11.60
C THR A 687 -22.99 13.88 10.30
N THR A 688 -23.12 15.21 10.25
CA THR A 688 -23.51 15.94 9.03
C THR A 688 -22.47 15.80 7.91
N GLU A 689 -21.19 15.99 8.21
CA GLU A 689 -20.12 15.83 7.22
C GLU A 689 -19.99 14.39 6.72
N LEU A 690 -20.21 13.42 7.61
CA LEU A 690 -20.23 12.00 7.24
C LEU A 690 -21.43 11.66 6.34
N LYS A 691 -22.63 12.17 6.69
CA LYS A 691 -23.82 12.04 5.84
C LYS A 691 -23.59 12.67 4.46
N ASP A 692 -23.04 13.87 4.41
CA ASP A 692 -22.81 14.58 3.15
C ASP A 692 -21.72 13.90 2.30
N ARG A 693 -20.80 13.15 2.92
CA ARG A 693 -19.89 12.22 2.21
C ARG A 693 -20.64 11.02 1.64
N LEU A 694 -21.47 10.33 2.42
CA LEU A 694 -22.25 9.19 1.93
C LEU A 694 -23.23 9.57 0.80
N LEU A 695 -23.82 10.78 0.85
CA LEU A 695 -24.63 11.34 -0.24
C LEU A 695 -23.86 11.57 -1.55
N ARG A 696 -22.52 11.59 -1.53
CA ARG A 696 -21.65 11.70 -2.71
C ARG A 696 -21.12 10.34 -3.19
N VAL A 697 -21.32 9.27 -2.42
CA VAL A 697 -20.96 7.90 -2.82
C VAL A 697 -22.03 7.36 -3.76
N THR A 698 -21.60 6.70 -4.84
CA THR A 698 -22.48 5.96 -5.75
C THR A 698 -22.15 4.47 -5.63
N PRO A 699 -23.09 3.63 -5.13
CA PRO A 699 -22.82 2.21 -4.92
C PRO A 699 -22.56 1.48 -6.25
N ARG A 700 -21.48 0.70 -6.28
CA ARG A 700 -20.96 0.04 -7.49
C ARG A 700 -20.01 -1.09 -7.15
N GLY A 701 -19.75 -2.01 -8.09
CA GLY A 701 -18.83 -3.13 -7.85
C GLY A 701 -19.42 -4.23 -6.96
N ARG A 702 -18.55 -5.00 -6.30
CA ARG A 702 -18.88 -6.18 -5.47
C ARG A 702 -18.39 -5.94 -4.05
N CYS A 703 -19.14 -6.38 -3.05
CA CYS A 703 -18.74 -6.15 -1.66
C CYS A 703 -17.53 -7.02 -1.27
N ASN A 704 -16.55 -6.40 -0.60
CA ASN A 704 -15.38 -7.08 -0.03
C ASN A 704 -15.54 -7.15 1.51
N MET A 705 -16.70 -7.65 1.97
CA MET A 705 -17.10 -7.59 3.38
C MET A 705 -16.07 -8.27 4.30
N LYS A 706 -15.46 -9.38 3.86
CA LYS A 706 -14.39 -10.08 4.57
C LYS A 706 -13.18 -9.18 4.80
N GLU A 707 -12.64 -8.60 3.73
CA GLU A 707 -11.48 -7.71 3.75
C GLU A 707 -11.77 -6.44 4.56
N ALA A 708 -12.98 -5.88 4.44
CA ALA A 708 -13.39 -4.68 5.14
C ALA A 708 -13.55 -4.93 6.65
N LEU A 709 -14.22 -6.01 7.07
CA LEU A 709 -14.35 -6.38 8.47
C LEU A 709 -12.98 -6.71 9.09
N ALA A 710 -12.11 -7.41 8.36
CA ALA A 710 -10.72 -7.65 8.76
C ALA A 710 -9.93 -6.33 8.94
N ALA A 711 -10.16 -5.31 8.10
CA ALA A 711 -9.53 -4.01 8.24
C ALA A 711 -10.01 -3.25 9.48
N VAL A 712 -11.30 -3.31 9.83
CA VAL A 712 -11.81 -2.74 11.10
C VAL A 712 -11.19 -3.44 12.30
N LEU A 713 -11.21 -4.78 12.31
CA LEU A 713 -10.67 -5.58 13.41
C LEU A 713 -9.14 -5.49 13.54
N LYS A 714 -8.41 -5.20 12.46
CA LYS A 714 -6.97 -4.86 12.51
C LYS A 714 -6.72 -3.47 13.12
N LYS A 715 -7.61 -2.50 12.88
CA LYS A 715 -7.45 -1.12 13.38
C LYS A 715 -7.87 -0.95 14.85
N TYR A 716 -8.91 -1.67 15.30
CA TYR A 716 -9.51 -1.49 16.64
C TYR A 716 -9.62 -2.76 17.48
N GLY A 717 -9.38 -3.95 16.91
CA GLY A 717 -9.50 -5.20 17.65
C GLY A 717 -8.45 -5.34 18.76
N PRO A 718 -8.68 -6.22 19.75
CA PRO A 718 -7.70 -6.50 20.78
C PRO A 718 -6.41 -7.09 20.17
N GLU A 719 -5.35 -6.27 20.07
CA GLU A 719 -4.02 -6.77 19.70
C GLU A 719 -3.46 -7.63 20.83
N THR A 720 -2.98 -8.81 20.43
CA THR A 720 -1.96 -9.58 21.15
C THR A 720 -0.75 -8.70 21.45
N ASP A 721 -0.10 -8.95 22.58
CA ASP A 721 1.11 -8.29 23.06
C ASP A 721 0.93 -6.91 23.74
N LYS A 722 0.03 -6.88 24.73
CA LYS A 722 0.14 -5.97 25.88
C LYS A 722 0.44 -6.78 27.15
N THR A 723 1.69 -7.16 27.37
CA THR A 723 2.13 -7.69 28.67
C THR A 723 2.06 -6.61 29.76
N LEU A 724 0.97 -6.65 30.53
CA LEU A 724 0.97 -6.61 31.99
C LEU A 724 2.21 -5.99 32.71
N GLU A 725 2.33 -4.67 32.71
CA GLU A 725 3.07 -3.97 33.79
C GLU A 725 2.21 -3.95 35.07
N LYS A 726 2.36 -5.02 35.84
CA LYS A 726 2.14 -5.24 37.30
C LYS A 726 1.05 -4.43 38.05
N PRO A 727 0.19 -5.11 38.85
CA PRO A 727 -0.81 -4.45 39.68
C PRO A 727 -0.16 -3.63 40.81
N ARG A 728 -0.33 -2.30 40.78
CA ARG A 728 -0.11 -1.48 41.97
C ARG A 728 -1.26 -1.72 42.96
N HIS A 729 -0.92 -2.30 44.10
CA HIS A 729 -1.77 -2.45 45.28
C HIS A 729 -2.74 -1.27 45.47
N ARG A 730 -4.05 -1.54 45.55
CA ARG A 730 -4.92 -0.83 46.50
C ARG A 730 -6.13 -1.66 46.94
N SER A 731 -6.40 -1.52 48.23
CA SER A 731 -7.34 -2.29 49.06
C SER A 731 -8.79 -2.29 48.56
N ARG A 732 -9.52 -3.33 48.99
CA ARG A 732 -10.99 -3.32 49.07
C ARG A 732 -11.51 -2.09 49.84
N PHE A 733 -12.73 -1.64 49.48
CA PHE A 733 -13.57 -0.62 50.13
C PHE A 733 -13.01 0.80 50.27
N SER A 734 -13.62 1.77 49.55
CA SER A 734 -14.36 2.90 50.15
C SER A 734 -14.86 3.90 49.08
N ILE A 735 -15.88 4.68 49.46
CA ILE A 735 -16.60 5.66 48.62
C ILE A 735 -16.00 7.07 48.82
N SER A 736 -15.71 7.81 47.75
CA SER A 736 -15.91 9.28 47.67
C SER A 736 -15.49 9.88 46.31
N LEU A 737 -16.24 10.91 45.88
CA LEU A 737 -15.94 11.85 44.77
C LEU A 737 -15.32 13.15 45.38
N PRO A 738 -15.04 14.22 44.60
CA PRO A 738 -13.97 14.33 43.59
C PRO A 738 -13.18 15.65 43.74
N LEU A 739 -12.04 15.85 43.06
CA LEU A 739 -11.55 17.20 42.71
C LEU A 739 -10.47 17.18 41.60
N SER A 740 -10.55 18.16 40.70
CA SER A 740 -9.63 18.48 39.58
C SER A 740 -9.73 17.61 38.30
N PRO A 741 -9.43 18.17 37.10
CA PRO A 741 -10.29 17.92 35.93
C PRO A 741 -9.75 16.96 34.85
N LYS A 742 -10.64 16.08 34.39
CA LYS A 742 -10.76 15.52 33.03
C LYS A 742 -9.45 15.20 32.26
N LEU A 743 -8.85 14.06 32.59
CA LEU A 743 -8.36 13.16 31.53
C LEU A 743 -9.57 12.60 30.75
N PRO A 744 -9.50 12.42 29.42
CA PRO A 744 -10.53 11.67 28.69
C PRO A 744 -10.60 10.23 29.21
N ALA A 745 -11.81 9.67 29.31
CA ALA A 745 -11.97 8.30 29.75
C ALA A 745 -11.37 7.33 28.71
N GLU A 746 -10.54 6.39 29.14
CA GLU A 746 -10.04 5.32 28.28
C GLU A 746 -11.22 4.57 27.65
N LYS A 747 -11.30 4.56 26.32
CA LYS A 747 -12.19 3.67 25.58
C LYS A 747 -11.72 2.22 25.76
N ARG A 748 -12.66 1.30 25.98
CA ARG A 748 -12.37 -0.11 26.35
C ARG A 748 -13.25 -1.14 25.64
N GLY A 749 -14.01 -0.74 24.62
CA GLY A 749 -14.81 -1.65 23.80
C GLY A 749 -15.05 -1.08 22.40
N LEU A 750 -15.46 -1.94 21.48
CA LEU A 750 -15.65 -1.62 20.06
C LEU A 750 -17.06 -2.02 19.62
N SER A 751 -17.79 -1.12 18.96
CA SER A 751 -19.05 -1.43 18.29
C SER A 751 -18.91 -1.18 16.79
N ILE A 752 -19.11 -2.24 16.02
CA ILE A 752 -19.10 -2.23 14.55
C ILE A 752 -20.55 -2.36 14.07
N TYR A 753 -21.04 -1.37 13.33
CA TYR A 753 -22.37 -1.36 12.72
C TYR A 753 -22.23 -1.62 11.22
N VAL A 754 -22.61 -2.81 10.76
CA VAL A 754 -22.49 -3.25 9.37
C VAL A 754 -23.81 -2.98 8.63
N LEU A 755 -23.83 -2.04 7.70
CA LEU A 755 -25.02 -1.69 6.91
C LEU A 755 -24.90 -2.35 5.53
N THR A 756 -25.69 -3.39 5.27
CA THR A 756 -25.57 -4.27 4.08
C THR A 756 -26.89 -4.96 3.77
N ASP A 757 -27.05 -5.50 2.56
CA ASP A 757 -28.13 -6.41 2.17
C ASP A 757 -27.73 -7.89 2.36
N GLY A 758 -26.44 -8.18 2.59
CA GLY A 758 -25.87 -9.53 2.69
C GLY A 758 -25.43 -10.14 1.34
N VAL A 759 -25.55 -9.40 0.22
CA VAL A 759 -25.34 -9.89 -1.15
C VAL A 759 -23.91 -9.58 -1.63
N TRP A 760 -22.91 -10.24 -1.02
CA TRP A 760 -21.51 -9.84 -1.21
C TRP A 760 -20.81 -10.36 -2.48
N GLN A 761 -20.62 -11.69 -2.58
CA GLN A 761 -19.85 -12.32 -3.66
C GLN A 761 -20.48 -13.65 -4.13
N ASP A 762 -20.16 -14.06 -5.36
CA ASP A 762 -20.53 -15.35 -5.94
C ASP A 762 -19.55 -16.43 -5.45
N GLY A 763 -19.98 -17.32 -4.54
CA GLY A 763 -19.12 -18.39 -4.05
C GLY A 763 -19.87 -19.49 -3.28
N PRO A 764 -19.44 -20.77 -3.36
CA PRO A 764 -20.14 -21.90 -2.76
C PRO A 764 -19.72 -22.17 -1.30
N ARG A 765 -19.75 -21.14 -0.45
CA ARG A 765 -19.66 -21.24 1.02
C ARG A 765 -20.67 -20.28 1.64
N PRO A 766 -21.33 -20.65 2.75
CA PRO A 766 -22.58 -20.01 3.12
C PRO A 766 -22.46 -18.49 3.34
N VAL A 767 -21.39 -17.99 3.99
CA VAL A 767 -21.22 -16.55 4.33
C VAL A 767 -19.94 -15.90 3.75
N CYS A 768 -19.45 -16.43 2.62
CA CYS A 768 -18.37 -15.82 1.81
C CYS A 768 -17.01 -15.55 2.51
N GLY A 769 -16.68 -16.23 3.60
CA GLY A 769 -15.41 -16.02 4.32
C GLY A 769 -15.45 -14.87 5.33
N VAL A 770 -16.62 -14.28 5.60
CA VAL A 770 -16.83 -13.26 6.66
C VAL A 770 -16.74 -13.89 8.05
N GLU A 771 -16.93 -15.20 8.16
CA GLU A 771 -16.67 -15.99 9.37
C GLU A 771 -15.20 -15.92 9.83
N GLU A 772 -14.23 -15.87 8.90
CA GLU A 772 -12.79 -15.94 9.19
C GLU A 772 -12.27 -14.76 10.04
N PRO A 773 -12.55 -13.47 9.73
CA PRO A 773 -12.17 -12.37 10.61
C PRO A 773 -12.90 -12.37 11.96
N ILE A 774 -14.10 -12.96 12.04
CA ILE A 774 -14.85 -13.12 13.29
C ILE A 774 -14.19 -14.19 14.17
N GLU A 775 -13.84 -15.34 13.60
CA GLU A 775 -13.07 -16.40 14.28
C GLU A 775 -11.75 -15.87 14.84
N LEU A 776 -11.03 -15.05 14.08
CA LEU A 776 -9.77 -14.45 14.50
C LEU A 776 -9.92 -13.54 15.72
N VAL A 777 -10.98 -12.72 15.80
CA VAL A 777 -11.20 -11.88 16.98
C VAL A 777 -11.73 -12.67 18.17
N VAL A 778 -12.60 -13.68 17.95
CA VAL A 778 -13.06 -14.60 19.01
C VAL A 778 -11.90 -15.36 19.63
N SER A 779 -10.97 -15.86 18.81
CA SER A 779 -9.75 -16.51 19.28
C SER A 779 -8.91 -15.56 20.15
N LYS A 780 -8.67 -14.33 19.69
CA LYS A 780 -7.94 -13.31 20.46
C LYS A 780 -8.65 -12.91 21.76
N LEU A 781 -9.97 -12.84 21.79
CA LEU A 781 -10.73 -12.56 23.02
C LEU A 781 -10.52 -13.69 24.03
N LYS A 782 -10.59 -14.96 23.59
CA LYS A 782 -10.32 -16.14 24.44
C LYS A 782 -8.88 -16.17 24.96
N ASP A 783 -7.90 -15.98 24.08
CA ASP A 783 -6.47 -16.00 24.42
C ASP A 783 -6.10 -14.93 25.47
N ASN A 784 -6.76 -13.77 25.42
CA ASN A 784 -6.54 -12.66 26.37
C ASN A 784 -7.51 -12.69 27.58
N GLY A 785 -8.38 -13.69 27.70
CA GLY A 785 -9.38 -13.79 28.79
C GLY A 785 -10.41 -12.65 28.80
N LEU A 786 -10.68 -12.05 27.64
CA LEU A 786 -11.63 -10.95 27.46
C LEU A 786 -13.05 -11.49 27.24
N LEU A 787 -14.04 -10.70 27.65
CA LEU A 787 -15.45 -11.05 27.56
C LEU A 787 -16.05 -10.66 26.21
N ASP A 788 -17.14 -11.32 25.83
CA ASP A 788 -17.89 -11.13 24.59
C ASP A 788 -18.22 -9.66 24.30
N PHE A 789 -18.85 -8.94 25.24
CA PHE A 789 -19.26 -7.55 25.04
C PHE A 789 -18.11 -6.56 24.72
N VAL A 790 -16.84 -6.95 24.80
CA VAL A 790 -15.70 -6.09 24.45
C VAL A 790 -15.72 -5.71 22.96
N VAL A 791 -16.12 -6.61 22.06
CA VAL A 791 -16.31 -6.35 20.63
C VAL A 791 -17.70 -6.82 20.24
N GLY A 792 -18.50 -5.96 19.61
CA GLY A 792 -19.80 -6.34 19.05
C GLY A 792 -19.91 -5.96 17.59
N VAL A 793 -20.36 -6.89 16.76
CA VAL A 793 -20.58 -6.72 15.32
C VAL A 793 -22.07 -6.83 15.02
N GLN A 794 -22.73 -5.70 14.84
CA GLN A 794 -24.15 -5.66 14.52
C GLN A 794 -24.33 -5.60 13.00
N PHE A 795 -24.98 -6.60 12.41
CA PHE A 795 -25.47 -6.50 11.04
C PHE A 795 -26.85 -5.81 11.01
N ILE A 796 -27.02 -4.89 10.07
CA ILE A 796 -28.24 -4.11 9.84
C ILE A 796 -28.65 -4.34 8.38
N GLN A 797 -29.66 -5.19 8.18
CA GLN A 797 -30.08 -5.64 6.85
C GLN A 797 -30.91 -4.58 6.11
N PHE A 798 -30.60 -4.36 4.83
CA PHE A 798 -31.40 -3.57 3.89
C PHE A 798 -32.01 -4.48 2.83
N GLY A 799 -33.31 -4.35 2.61
CA GLY A 799 -34.05 -5.21 1.69
C GLY A 799 -34.25 -6.63 2.21
N ASP A 800 -35.00 -7.41 1.42
CA ASP A 800 -35.45 -8.76 1.77
C ASP A 800 -34.82 -9.82 0.83
N ASP A 801 -33.58 -9.61 0.36
CA ASP A 801 -32.91 -10.62 -0.49
C ASP A 801 -32.69 -11.90 0.32
N LYS A 802 -33.17 -13.01 -0.23
CA LYS A 802 -33.19 -14.30 0.45
C LYS A 802 -31.78 -14.81 0.78
N ILE A 803 -30.82 -14.65 -0.14
CA ILE A 803 -29.43 -15.09 0.08
C ILE A 803 -28.78 -14.20 1.14
N GLY A 804 -29.08 -12.90 1.10
CA GLY A 804 -28.71 -11.93 2.12
C GLY A 804 -29.21 -12.32 3.52
N THR A 805 -30.51 -12.59 3.66
CA THR A 805 -31.11 -13.01 4.94
C THR A 805 -30.49 -14.30 5.46
N GLU A 806 -30.41 -15.36 4.63
CA GLU A 806 -29.83 -16.66 5.04
C GLU A 806 -28.37 -16.51 5.51
N ARG A 807 -27.60 -15.59 4.91
CA ARG A 807 -26.22 -15.27 5.33
C ARG A 807 -26.17 -14.60 6.70
N LEU A 808 -27.00 -13.60 6.92
CA LEU A 808 -26.98 -12.82 8.16
C LEU A 808 -27.54 -13.62 9.33
N GLU A 809 -28.57 -14.44 9.13
CA GLU A 809 -29.08 -15.39 10.13
C GLU A 809 -28.02 -16.43 10.53
N LEU A 810 -27.16 -16.86 9.59
CA LEU A 810 -26.08 -17.80 9.89
C LEU A 810 -24.90 -17.16 10.65
N LEU A 811 -24.58 -15.89 10.36
CA LEU A 811 -23.58 -15.13 11.14
C LEU A 811 -24.07 -14.73 12.54
N ASP A 812 -25.38 -14.70 12.76
CA ASP A 812 -26.01 -14.45 14.05
C ASP A 812 -26.12 -15.76 14.85
N SER A 813 -27.06 -16.63 14.48
CA SER A 813 -27.41 -17.83 15.26
C SER A 813 -26.56 -19.06 14.91
N GLY A 814 -25.88 -19.08 13.75
CA GLY A 814 -25.23 -20.27 13.19
C GLY A 814 -23.73 -20.43 13.48
N LEU A 815 -23.05 -19.38 14.01
CA LEU A 815 -21.59 -19.34 14.17
C LEU A 815 -20.99 -20.54 14.91
N LYS A 816 -21.66 -20.98 15.98
CA LYS A 816 -21.20 -22.09 16.81
C LYS A 816 -21.40 -23.45 16.16
N GLU A 817 -22.53 -23.66 15.48
CA GLU A 817 -22.92 -24.97 14.94
C GLU A 817 -22.25 -25.26 13.59
N GLU A 818 -22.17 -24.27 12.69
CA GLU A 818 -21.58 -24.44 11.35
C GLU A 818 -20.07 -24.17 11.30
N PHE A 819 -19.54 -23.29 12.17
CA PHE A 819 -18.13 -22.87 12.12
C PHE A 819 -17.34 -23.12 13.42
N GLY A 820 -17.97 -23.59 14.50
CA GLY A 820 -17.30 -23.81 15.80
C GLY A 820 -16.93 -22.54 16.58
N ILE A 821 -17.39 -21.37 16.12
CA ILE A 821 -17.06 -20.05 16.70
C ILE A 821 -17.93 -19.84 17.95
N ASP A 822 -17.44 -20.33 19.09
CA ASP A 822 -18.18 -20.32 20.36
C ASP A 822 -17.96 -19.02 21.18
N MET A 823 -18.41 -17.87 20.66
CA MET A 823 -18.64 -16.62 21.39
C MET A 823 -19.75 -15.80 20.71
N ASP A 824 -20.66 -15.28 21.52
CA ASP A 824 -21.81 -14.46 21.14
C ASP A 824 -21.41 -12.98 21.04
N ILE A 825 -20.94 -12.57 19.86
CA ILE A 825 -20.47 -11.20 19.57
C ILE A 825 -21.03 -10.60 18.27
N VAL A 826 -21.98 -11.30 17.64
CA VAL A 826 -22.61 -10.93 16.37
C VAL A 826 -24.12 -11.01 16.56
N ASP A 827 -24.86 -9.98 16.14
CA ASP A 827 -26.33 -10.00 16.07
C ASP A 827 -26.79 -9.38 14.75
N THR A 828 -27.97 -9.75 14.27
CA THR A 828 -28.58 -9.20 13.06
C THR A 828 -29.97 -8.60 13.30
N THR A 829 -30.28 -7.52 12.60
CA THR A 829 -31.62 -6.92 12.61
C THR A 829 -31.93 -6.18 11.31
N HIS A 830 -33.19 -6.13 10.91
CA HIS A 830 -33.57 -5.38 9.70
C HIS A 830 -33.59 -3.87 9.94
N SER A 831 -33.20 -3.08 8.94
CA SER A 831 -33.12 -1.61 8.92
C SER A 831 -34.40 -0.85 9.31
N THR A 832 -35.57 -1.52 9.27
CA THR A 832 -36.86 -1.00 9.72
C THR A 832 -37.24 -1.37 11.16
N GLY A 833 -36.39 -2.13 11.85
CA GLY A 833 -36.60 -2.63 13.21
C GLY A 833 -36.38 -1.60 14.33
N ASN A 834 -36.23 -2.11 15.56
CA ASN A 834 -36.00 -1.27 16.74
C ASN A 834 -34.55 -0.76 16.77
N VAL A 835 -34.40 0.56 16.83
CA VAL A 835 -33.13 1.29 16.89
C VAL A 835 -32.26 0.86 18.07
N TRP A 836 -32.86 0.46 19.19
CA TRP A 836 -32.08 -0.01 20.34
C TRP A 836 -31.53 -1.42 20.12
N LYS A 837 -32.20 -2.29 19.35
CA LYS A 837 -31.59 -3.55 18.90
C LYS A 837 -30.42 -3.27 17.94
N MET A 838 -30.61 -2.40 16.94
CA MET A 838 -29.55 -1.96 16.00
C MET A 838 -28.30 -1.35 16.68
N LEU A 839 -28.40 -0.88 17.92
CA LEU A 839 -27.28 -0.27 18.63
C LEU A 839 -26.66 -1.16 19.70
N LEU A 840 -27.42 -2.10 20.27
CA LEU A 840 -27.05 -2.84 21.49
C LEU A 840 -27.09 -4.36 21.36
N GLY A 841 -27.72 -4.94 20.34
CA GLY A 841 -27.92 -6.38 20.21
C GLY A 841 -26.64 -7.18 20.41
N ALA A 842 -25.63 -6.90 19.57
CA ALA A 842 -24.32 -7.57 19.61
C ALA A 842 -23.44 -7.28 20.85
N ILE A 843 -23.91 -6.55 21.88
CA ILE A 843 -23.16 -6.24 23.11
C ILE A 843 -23.96 -6.34 24.42
N ASP A 844 -25.27 -6.58 24.33
CA ASP A 844 -26.21 -6.53 25.46
C ASP A 844 -27.27 -7.61 25.23
N ARG A 845 -27.05 -8.78 25.82
CA ARG A 845 -27.93 -9.97 25.76
C ARG A 845 -29.40 -9.70 26.13
N HIS A 846 -29.72 -8.50 26.63
CA HIS A 846 -31.10 -8.05 26.84
C HIS A 846 -31.85 -7.65 25.55
N TRP A 847 -31.12 -7.44 24.44
CA TRP A 847 -31.63 -7.00 23.14
C TRP A 847 -31.48 -8.06 22.04
N ASP A 848 -30.54 -8.99 22.19
CA ASP A 848 -30.36 -10.21 21.38
C ASP A 848 -31.66 -11.04 21.31
N ASP A 849 -32.15 -11.51 22.48
CA ASP A 849 -33.36 -12.34 22.71
C ASP A 849 -34.68 -11.82 22.07
N ASP A 850 -34.74 -10.60 21.52
CA ASP A 850 -35.94 -10.00 20.94
C ASP A 850 -36.21 -10.49 19.50
N LYS A 851 -36.84 -11.67 19.39
CA LYS A 851 -37.34 -12.25 18.13
C LYS A 851 -38.70 -11.67 17.69
N THR A 852 -38.96 -10.37 17.89
CA THR A 852 -40.17 -9.73 17.37
C THR A 852 -40.12 -9.59 15.84
N PRO A 853 -41.06 -10.20 15.09
CA PRO A 853 -41.06 -10.09 13.63
C PRO A 853 -41.36 -8.65 13.19
N PRO A 854 -40.82 -8.21 12.03
CA PRO A 854 -41.08 -6.87 11.53
C PRO A 854 -42.60 -6.65 11.31
N PRO A 855 -43.13 -5.44 11.62
CA PRO A 855 -44.52 -5.14 11.37
C PRO A 855 -44.82 -5.23 9.87
N SER A 856 -45.90 -5.94 9.52
CA SER A 856 -46.29 -6.17 8.13
C SER A 856 -46.41 -4.84 7.36
N PRO A 857 -45.88 -4.74 6.13
CA PRO A 857 -45.96 -3.50 5.35
C PRO A 857 -47.42 -3.17 5.07
N THR A 858 -47.96 -2.19 5.80
CA THR A 858 -49.26 -1.61 5.49
C THR A 858 -49.09 -0.78 4.21
N PRO A 859 -49.96 -0.93 3.20
CA PRO A 859 -49.81 -0.25 1.91
C PRO A 859 -50.13 1.24 2.05
N THR A 860 -49.18 2.00 2.60
CA THR A 860 -49.21 3.45 2.63
C THR A 860 -48.88 3.97 1.24
N LYS A 861 -49.86 4.63 0.62
CA LYS A 861 -49.72 5.29 -0.68
C LYS A 861 -48.43 6.13 -0.70
N ARG A 862 -47.63 5.99 -1.76
CA ARG A 862 -46.54 6.91 -2.09
C ARG A 862 -47.05 8.36 -2.03
N GLN A 863 -46.76 9.08 -0.96
CA GLN A 863 -46.77 10.54 -0.98
C GLN A 863 -45.39 10.98 -1.47
N SER A 864 -45.39 11.60 -2.65
CA SER A 864 -44.22 12.25 -3.21
C SER A 864 -43.73 13.35 -2.26
N TYR A 865 -42.53 13.18 -1.69
CA TYR A 865 -41.83 14.27 -1.05
C TYR A 865 -41.45 15.31 -2.10
N GLN A 866 -42.13 16.46 -2.09
CA GLN A 866 -41.62 17.67 -2.76
C GLN A 866 -40.49 18.27 -1.89
N PRO A 867 -39.36 18.69 -2.48
CA PRO A 867 -38.34 19.42 -1.74
C PRO A 867 -38.90 20.74 -1.18
N LEU A 868 -38.61 21.01 0.09
CA LEU A 868 -38.88 22.33 0.68
C LEU A 868 -37.82 23.33 0.21
N ASP A 869 -38.26 24.40 -0.45
CA ASP A 869 -37.39 25.52 -0.83
C ASP A 869 -36.68 26.13 0.38
N HIS A 870 -35.35 26.11 0.38
CA HIS A 870 -34.55 26.84 1.36
C HIS A 870 -34.49 28.33 1.00
N ASN A 871 -35.50 29.06 1.47
CA ASN A 871 -35.52 30.52 1.44
C ASN A 871 -34.33 31.10 2.25
N VAL A 872 -33.34 31.65 1.55
CA VAL A 872 -32.29 32.48 2.16
C VAL A 872 -32.85 33.88 2.39
N ASN A 873 -32.99 34.28 3.65
CA ASN A 873 -33.41 35.64 4.03
C ASN A 873 -32.42 36.69 3.51
N ARG A 874 -32.78 37.38 2.42
CA ARG A 874 -32.21 38.68 2.08
C ARG A 874 -32.97 39.77 2.81
N ASN A 875 -32.32 40.44 3.76
CA ASN A 875 -32.91 41.62 4.37
C ASN A 875 -32.88 42.81 3.40
N THR A 876 -34.04 43.45 3.26
CA THR A 876 -34.24 44.89 3.03
C THR A 876 -33.48 45.58 1.88
N PHE A 877 -34.18 45.83 0.77
CA PHE A 877 -34.27 47.20 0.22
C PHE A 877 -35.70 47.46 -0.26
N HIS A 878 -36.27 48.60 0.14
CA HIS A 878 -37.59 49.04 -0.34
C HIS A 878 -37.51 49.44 -1.82
N PHE A 879 -38.53 49.11 -2.61
CA PHE A 879 -39.28 50.12 -3.38
C PHE A 879 -40.72 49.64 -3.66
N ARG A 880 -41.60 50.61 -3.96
CA ARG A 880 -43.06 50.49 -4.03
C ARG A 880 -43.55 50.41 -5.48
N ASN A 881 -44.71 49.76 -5.67
CA ASN A 881 -45.60 49.83 -6.84
C ASN A 881 -45.05 49.19 -8.15
N GLY A 882 -45.86 48.52 -8.98
CA GLY A 882 -47.26 48.14 -8.80
C GLY A 882 -47.85 47.51 -10.08
N ASP A 883 -49.01 46.87 -9.91
CA ASP A 883 -50.09 46.65 -10.88
C ASP A 883 -49.85 46.03 -12.28
N ARG A 884 -50.52 44.86 -12.44
CA ARG A 884 -51.35 44.40 -13.58
C ARG A 884 -50.74 43.54 -14.70
N TYR A 885 -51.18 42.27 -14.66
CA TYR A 885 -51.91 41.55 -15.71
C TYR A 885 -51.52 41.78 -17.18
N GLY A 886 -50.99 40.71 -17.77
CA GLY A 886 -50.79 40.48 -19.21
C GLY A 886 -50.34 39.05 -19.42
#